data_AF-A0A254SAZ5-F1
#
_entry.id   AF-A0A254SAZ5-F1
#
_cell.length_a   1.000
_cell.length_b   1.000
_cell.length_c   1.000
_cell.angle_alpha   90.00
_cell.angle_beta   90.00
_cell.angle_gamma   90.00
#
_symmetry.space_group_name_H-M   'P 1'
#
loop_
_entity.id
_entity.type
_entity.pdbx_description
1 polymer ?
#
loop_
_entity_poly.entity_id
_entity_poly.type
_entity_poly.pdbx_seq_one_letter_code
_entity_poly.pdbx_strand_id
1 'polypeptide(L)'
;MKTFLRNISCIRSVRLVSALLLCGLMSIFCLMGCSEENSSLGIDVSEKPDLSEQQLDSVSLSDYDHLKGYVEYVGRVSAVTLYELDSGLVFTGREFTEAVDTSNGFFDFKNLKLQSPYALLKYEAVSYYPPLWGFVDLSKNDSIHLNTMMNLEYRRVMKLVKDGLPTDSAEKQAQHEIMKDLFQKVYDIKPSNQISNDEADSVASAIHRIYSKYLFRDKIAYKYESDGTWEVDSVKMFFVDQVYFKLAGHNKENFDLLLARLSSDIFGNIEGIGECSAKNDGEAKRVVNELSDNYRMPFVCKKDSGWTYPGAFFQDTYEWEKGYDGEMRKGDFHNPFWYAYDSLQGKWIASLDDPIDVACVSSKLGAVRKREATYAFAPKYQKCILNDGEYYWTSADSEEEYIEYGTKGLECDSLGRVQKLSVDPNFYVVCEEGKFRKATDADIRLDLIEREKAANPCGDEDDDLRQGKVDTTIYYSCYHGALKMAGELDKFLGKACNHGSEGYYKYQNSLFYCNAAQWKYSSDSLVTETVTDERDDSKYKTVGIGTQIWMAENLKLKTDSSWCYQDHDANCDKYGRLYQWNGNVGAKGENVCPEGFHVPSSKDWETLKSFVNGVFDWDHYTRILGAKKGWEKRTEWYIGNDDFVGFSAIASGVRDSSGQYADEFDVAYFCTTDHTDSTYTVYKMQKYLPNLEGVESPQNSACTIRCIKD
;
A
#
# COMPACT_ATOMS: atom_id res chain seq x y z
N MET A 1 43.50 -51.53 -6.18
CA MET A 1 44.64 -52.47 -6.08
C MET A 1 45.65 -51.86 -5.11
N LYS A 2 45.98 -52.53 -3.98
CA LYS A 2 46.89 -52.07 -2.89
C LYS A 2 46.39 -50.80 -2.16
N THR A 3 45.94 -50.73 -0.90
CA THR A 3 46.11 -51.48 0.38
C THR A 3 47.24 -50.94 1.28
N PHE A 4 47.04 -51.04 2.62
CA PHE A 4 47.91 -50.71 3.79
C PHE A 4 47.63 -49.36 4.51
N LEU A 5 47.56 -49.27 5.85
CA LEU A 5 47.32 -50.28 6.92
C LEU A 5 47.00 -49.63 8.30
N ARG A 6 46.66 -50.48 9.31
CA ARG A 6 46.49 -50.26 10.77
C ARG A 6 45.17 -49.60 11.20
N ASN A 7 44.55 -49.87 12.37
CA ASN A 7 44.51 -50.97 13.38
C ASN A 7 43.37 -50.52 14.36
N ILE A 8 42.46 -51.32 14.96
CA ILE A 8 42.60 -52.54 15.80
C ILE A 8 41.22 -53.27 15.91
N SER A 9 41.18 -54.46 16.53
CA SER A 9 40.00 -55.33 16.80
C SER A 9 38.82 -54.64 17.53
N CYS A 10 37.51 -54.92 17.34
CA CYS A 10 36.74 -56.18 17.13
C CYS A 10 36.57 -57.06 18.39
N ILE A 11 35.33 -57.29 18.89
CA ILE A 11 34.83 -58.59 19.44
C ILE A 11 33.34 -58.57 19.87
N ARG A 12 32.62 -59.66 19.49
CA ARG A 12 31.38 -60.30 20.04
C ARG A 12 30.11 -59.51 20.44
N SER A 13 28.99 -60.03 19.91
CA SER A 13 27.67 -60.11 20.56
C SER A 13 27.55 -61.35 21.47
N VAL A 14 26.77 -61.28 22.56
CA VAL A 14 26.45 -62.39 23.50
C VAL A 14 25.02 -62.23 24.07
N ARG A 15 24.37 -63.32 24.49
CA ARG A 15 23.04 -63.36 25.15
C ARG A 15 23.12 -63.68 26.66
N LEU A 16 22.09 -63.25 27.40
CA LEU A 16 21.57 -63.68 28.72
C LEU A 16 22.41 -64.63 29.62
N VAL A 17 22.70 -64.18 30.85
CA VAL A 17 22.76 -64.91 32.14
C VAL A 17 22.43 -63.84 33.23
N SER A 18 21.39 -63.89 34.09
CA SER A 18 21.15 -64.68 35.32
C SER A 18 22.20 -64.46 36.45
N ALA A 19 21.92 -64.49 37.77
CA ALA A 19 20.73 -64.29 38.62
C ALA A 19 21.16 -64.34 40.12
N LEU A 20 20.25 -64.07 41.09
CA LEU A 20 20.32 -64.45 42.54
C LEU A 20 21.38 -63.72 43.41
N LEU A 21 21.29 -63.46 44.73
CA LEU A 21 20.35 -63.68 45.87
C LEU A 21 20.28 -62.32 46.69
N LEU A 22 19.66 -62.02 47.86
CA LEU A 22 18.65 -62.49 48.88
C LEU A 22 18.38 -61.23 49.82
N CYS A 23 17.62 -61.13 50.93
CA CYS A 23 16.67 -61.95 51.74
C CYS A 23 15.79 -61.02 52.64
N GLY A 24 14.52 -61.38 52.88
CA GLY A 24 13.73 -60.96 54.08
C GLY A 24 12.91 -59.66 53.98
N LEU A 25 11.76 -59.51 54.67
CA LEU A 25 11.00 -60.42 55.56
C LEU A 25 9.52 -59.95 55.71
N MET A 26 8.54 -60.89 55.68
CA MET A 26 7.15 -60.78 56.25
C MET A 26 6.22 -59.68 55.67
N SER A 27 4.87 -59.70 55.76
CA SER A 27 3.81 -60.66 56.20
C SER A 27 2.45 -60.16 55.63
N ILE A 28 1.65 -60.94 54.87
CA ILE A 28 0.61 -61.92 55.29
C ILE A 28 -0.79 -61.32 55.64
N PHE A 29 -1.82 -61.68 54.84
CA PHE A 29 -3.28 -61.77 55.15
C PHE A 29 -4.06 -60.43 55.44
N CYS A 30 -5.40 -60.27 55.45
CA CYS A 30 -6.64 -60.89 54.88
C CYS A 30 -7.88 -60.01 55.31
N LEU A 31 -9.17 -60.13 54.93
CA LEU A 31 -10.00 -60.94 53.98
C LEU A 31 -11.40 -60.28 53.81
N MET A 32 -12.03 -60.33 52.61
CA MET A 32 -13.49 -60.08 52.32
C MET A 32 -14.04 -58.66 52.67
N GLY A 33 -15.23 -58.20 52.23
CA GLY A 33 -16.25 -58.68 51.26
C GLY A 33 -16.61 -57.57 50.25
N CYS A 34 -17.60 -57.64 49.35
CA CYS A 34 -18.98 -58.17 49.44
C CYS A 34 -19.81 -57.46 50.54
N SER A 35 -21.04 -56.97 50.31
CA SER A 35 -21.96 -57.17 49.17
C SER A 35 -22.79 -55.93 48.81
N GLU A 36 -23.60 -56.08 47.75
CA GLU A 36 -24.55 -55.09 47.23
C GLU A 36 -25.85 -54.97 48.07
N GLU A 37 -26.68 -54.00 47.64
CA GLU A 37 -28.15 -54.02 47.57
C GLU A 37 -29.06 -53.69 48.77
N ASN A 38 -30.01 -52.78 48.45
CA ASN A 38 -31.44 -52.77 48.82
C ASN A 38 -31.87 -52.47 50.29
N SER A 39 -32.99 -51.75 50.54
CA SER A 39 -33.99 -51.15 49.62
C SER A 39 -34.73 -49.94 50.22
N SER A 40 -35.06 -48.97 49.36
CA SER A 40 -36.28 -48.12 49.36
C SER A 40 -36.87 -47.58 50.68
N LEU A 41 -36.91 -46.25 50.81
CA LEU A 41 -38.11 -45.45 50.52
C LEU A 41 -37.72 -43.96 50.51
N GLY A 42 -38.19 -43.19 49.52
CA GLY A 42 -37.76 -41.81 49.29
C GLY A 42 -38.71 -40.75 49.83
N ILE A 43 -38.23 -39.51 49.85
CA ILE A 43 -38.99 -38.25 49.85
C ILE A 43 -38.12 -37.18 49.16
N ASP A 44 -38.77 -36.16 48.61
CA ASP A 44 -38.20 -35.07 47.80
C ASP A 44 -37.63 -33.91 48.65
N VAL A 45 -37.17 -32.86 47.96
CA VAL A 45 -36.76 -31.52 48.43
C VAL A 45 -35.27 -31.33 48.72
N SER A 46 -34.78 -30.20 48.20
CA SER A 46 -33.39 -29.74 48.21
C SER A 46 -32.95 -29.08 49.51
N GLU A 47 -31.69 -29.27 49.90
CA GLU A 47 -30.77 -28.15 50.18
C GLU A 47 -29.30 -28.61 50.16
N LYS A 48 -28.36 -27.66 50.14
CA LYS A 48 -26.94 -27.89 49.84
C LYS A 48 -26.08 -27.85 51.13
N PRO A 49 -25.32 -28.89 51.47
CA PRO A 49 -24.40 -28.83 52.61
C PRO A 49 -23.16 -27.98 52.33
N ASP A 50 -22.61 -27.42 53.39
CA ASP A 50 -21.43 -26.55 53.41
C ASP A 50 -20.11 -27.34 53.35
N LEU A 51 -19.02 -26.71 52.90
CA LEU A 51 -17.66 -27.25 52.87
C LEU A 51 -16.69 -26.26 53.52
N SER A 52 -16.40 -26.49 54.80
CA SER A 52 -15.45 -25.69 55.57
C SER A 52 -13.99 -25.94 55.18
N GLU A 53 -13.15 -24.94 55.41
CA GLU A 53 -11.85 -24.77 54.77
C GLU A 53 -10.78 -25.78 55.20
N GLN A 54 -9.97 -26.22 54.24
CA GLN A 54 -8.58 -26.63 54.53
C GLN A 54 -7.68 -25.39 54.45
N GLN A 55 -6.75 -25.25 55.39
CA GLN A 55 -5.84 -24.12 55.44
C GLN A 55 -4.92 -24.08 54.21
N LEU A 56 -4.87 -22.94 53.52
CA LEU A 56 -3.74 -22.59 52.66
C LEU A 56 -2.62 -22.00 53.51
N ASP A 57 -1.37 -22.38 53.24
CA ASP A 57 -0.20 -21.70 53.80
C ASP A 57 -0.13 -20.25 53.31
N SER A 58 0.27 -19.33 54.18
CA SER A 58 0.33 -17.90 53.86
C SER A 58 1.51 -17.60 52.93
N VAL A 59 1.24 -17.49 51.63
CA VAL A 59 2.21 -17.03 50.62
C VAL A 59 2.73 -15.65 51.02
N SER A 60 4.05 -15.52 51.16
CA SER A 60 4.70 -14.24 51.45
C SER A 60 4.57 -13.31 50.24
N LEU A 61 4.08 -12.09 50.45
CA LEU A 61 3.95 -11.07 49.42
C LEU A 61 5.00 -9.97 49.66
N SER A 62 5.64 -9.56 48.57
CA SER A 62 6.40 -8.31 48.48
C SER A 62 5.41 -7.17 48.25
N ASP A 63 5.41 -6.21 49.17
CA ASP A 63 4.56 -5.03 49.11
C ASP A 63 5.31 -3.86 48.46
N TYR A 64 4.71 -3.29 47.42
CA TYR A 64 5.21 -2.13 46.67
C TYR A 64 4.21 -0.98 46.82
N ASP A 65 4.51 -0.02 47.70
CA ASP A 65 3.63 1.15 47.96
C ASP A 65 3.33 1.93 46.67
N HIS A 66 4.35 2.11 45.83
CA HIS A 66 4.31 2.76 44.53
C HIS A 66 5.29 2.08 43.57
N LEU A 67 4.82 1.64 42.40
CA LEU A 67 5.67 1.27 41.27
C LEU A 67 5.39 2.21 40.08
N LYS A 68 6.39 3.05 39.78
CA LYS A 68 6.27 4.17 38.84
C LYS A 68 6.92 3.86 37.50
N GLY A 69 6.41 4.46 36.43
CA GLY A 69 7.08 4.37 35.14
C GLY A 69 6.53 5.31 34.09
N TYR A 70 7.11 5.21 32.90
CA TYR A 70 6.81 6.01 31.73
C TYR A 70 6.74 5.12 30.47
N VAL A 71 5.84 5.42 29.54
CA VAL A 71 5.75 4.76 28.23
C VAL A 71 6.36 5.61 27.12
N GLU A 72 6.83 4.98 26.04
CA GLU A 72 7.41 5.70 24.89
C GLU A 72 6.36 6.57 24.14
N TYR A 73 5.14 6.06 23.94
CA TYR A 73 4.12 6.73 23.11
C TYR A 73 3.10 7.52 23.91
N VAL A 74 3.59 8.62 24.50
CA VAL A 74 2.79 9.72 25.05
C VAL A 74 1.65 10.10 24.08
N GLY A 75 0.45 10.31 24.63
CA GLY A 75 -0.76 10.65 23.86
C GLY A 75 -1.38 9.50 23.04
N ARG A 76 -0.78 8.30 23.01
CA ARG A 76 -1.26 7.15 22.19
C ARG A 76 -1.55 5.88 22.97
N VAL A 77 -1.29 5.88 24.28
CA VAL A 77 -1.45 4.77 25.21
C VAL A 77 -2.33 5.24 26.36
N SER A 78 -3.36 4.46 26.71
CA SER A 78 -4.30 4.79 27.80
C SER A 78 -4.06 4.00 29.07
N ALA A 79 -3.36 2.85 29.01
CA ALA A 79 -3.09 1.98 30.14
C ALA A 79 -1.83 1.12 29.92
N VAL A 80 -1.26 0.65 31.03
CA VAL A 80 -0.18 -0.35 31.08
C VAL A 80 -0.68 -1.54 31.91
N THR A 81 -0.43 -2.75 31.43
CA THR A 81 -0.73 -3.99 32.16
C THR A 81 0.58 -4.65 32.63
N LEU A 82 0.65 -4.97 33.92
CA LEU A 82 1.71 -5.73 34.57
C LEU A 82 1.22 -7.18 34.76
N TYR A 83 1.95 -8.13 34.20
CA TYR A 83 1.74 -9.57 34.33
C TYR A 83 2.81 -10.16 35.25
N GLU A 84 2.40 -10.76 36.37
CA GLU A 84 3.33 -11.33 37.36
C GLU A 84 3.95 -12.65 36.88
N LEU A 85 5.26 -12.81 37.10
CA LEU A 85 6.00 -14.03 36.83
C LEU A 85 6.51 -14.67 38.12
N ASP A 86 6.43 -15.99 38.23
CA ASP A 86 7.02 -16.75 39.34
C ASP A 86 8.56 -16.77 39.27
N SER A 87 9.20 -17.39 40.26
CA SER A 87 10.67 -17.55 40.31
C SER A 87 11.26 -18.42 39.18
N GLY A 88 10.44 -19.15 38.43
CA GLY A 88 10.82 -19.87 37.19
C GLY A 88 10.56 -19.07 35.92
N LEU A 89 10.15 -17.80 36.05
CA LEU A 89 9.69 -16.92 34.97
C LEU A 89 8.55 -17.53 34.13
N VAL A 90 7.55 -18.06 34.83
CA VAL A 90 6.25 -18.53 34.30
C VAL A 90 5.13 -17.63 34.83
N PHE A 91 4.11 -17.34 34.02
CA PHE A 91 3.00 -16.46 34.41
C PHE A 91 2.17 -17.04 35.56
N THR A 92 1.94 -16.28 36.63
CA THR A 92 1.20 -16.73 37.83
C THR A 92 -0.32 -16.73 37.66
N GLY A 93 -0.83 -16.15 36.56
CA GLY A 93 -2.25 -15.85 36.39
C GLY A 93 -2.67 -14.49 36.98
N ARG A 94 -1.75 -13.74 37.61
CA ARG A 94 -2.05 -12.45 38.24
C ARG A 94 -1.62 -11.29 37.36
N GLU A 95 -2.58 -10.45 37.01
CA GLU A 95 -2.40 -9.25 36.18
C GLU A 95 -2.97 -8.01 36.88
N PHE A 96 -2.38 -6.86 36.58
CA PHE A 96 -2.75 -5.55 37.12
C PHE A 96 -2.70 -4.54 36.01
N THR A 97 -3.71 -3.68 35.86
CA THR A 97 -3.74 -2.62 34.83
C THR A 97 -3.91 -1.26 35.48
N GLU A 98 -3.06 -0.31 35.11
CA GLU A 98 -3.07 1.08 35.60
C GLU A 98 -3.18 2.05 34.42
N ALA A 99 -3.83 3.20 34.64
CA ALA A 99 -4.01 4.21 33.61
C ALA A 99 -2.72 4.99 33.34
N VAL A 100 -2.52 5.40 32.09
CA VAL A 100 -1.41 6.25 31.66
C VAL A 100 -1.87 7.69 31.55
N ASP A 101 -1.12 8.62 32.13
CA ASP A 101 -1.26 10.05 31.87
C ASP A 101 -0.84 10.34 30.42
N THR A 102 -1.83 10.60 29.57
CA THR A 102 -1.62 10.81 28.13
C THR A 102 -0.83 12.09 27.80
N SER A 103 -0.58 12.97 28.77
CA SER A 103 0.21 14.20 28.56
C SER A 103 1.73 14.01 28.67
N ASN A 104 2.19 12.97 29.38
CA ASN A 104 3.60 12.74 29.69
C ASN A 104 4.02 11.24 29.73
N GLY A 105 3.07 10.32 29.55
CA GLY A 105 3.33 8.87 29.53
C GLY A 105 3.45 8.20 30.90
N PHE A 106 3.23 8.92 32.01
CA PHE A 106 3.41 8.42 33.37
C PHE A 106 2.35 7.40 33.81
N PHE A 107 2.76 6.42 34.61
CA PHE A 107 1.90 5.50 35.36
C PHE A 107 2.46 5.21 36.76
N ASP A 108 1.60 4.83 37.71
CA ASP A 108 1.92 4.68 39.14
C ASP A 108 1.03 3.63 39.82
N PHE A 109 1.42 2.36 39.75
CA PHE A 109 0.72 1.25 40.42
C PHE A 109 0.86 1.38 41.94
N LYS A 110 -0.24 1.51 42.67
CA LYS A 110 -0.25 1.79 44.11
C LYS A 110 -0.62 0.56 44.95
N ASN A 111 0.09 0.34 46.05
CA ASN A 111 -0.10 -0.78 46.97
C ASN A 111 -0.06 -2.15 46.26
N LEU A 112 0.79 -2.29 45.25
CA LEU A 112 0.94 -3.49 44.45
C LEU A 112 1.56 -4.61 45.30
N LYS A 113 0.92 -5.78 45.35
CA LYS A 113 1.36 -6.92 46.17
C LYS A 113 1.71 -8.12 45.29
N LEU A 114 2.98 -8.52 45.27
CA LEU A 114 3.48 -9.59 44.38
C LEU A 114 4.06 -10.78 45.16
N GLN A 115 3.91 -11.98 44.62
CA GLN A 115 4.52 -13.22 45.12
C GLN A 115 5.99 -13.36 44.70
N SER A 116 6.43 -12.51 43.75
CA SER A 116 7.72 -12.56 43.08
C SER A 116 8.08 -11.15 42.58
N PRO A 117 9.36 -10.74 42.57
CA PRO A 117 9.77 -9.45 42.02
C PRO A 117 9.76 -9.41 40.48
N TYR A 118 9.49 -10.53 39.81
CA TYR A 118 9.57 -10.61 38.34
C TYR A 118 8.23 -10.31 37.67
N ALA A 119 8.24 -9.47 36.64
CA ALA A 119 7.04 -9.17 35.86
C ALA A 119 7.33 -8.93 34.38
N LEU A 120 6.30 -9.06 33.56
CA LEU A 120 6.22 -8.52 32.20
C LEU A 120 5.24 -7.34 32.20
N LEU A 121 5.71 -6.16 31.81
CA LEU A 121 4.83 -5.04 31.49
C LEU A 121 4.49 -5.05 30.00
N LYS A 122 3.27 -4.63 29.68
CA LYS A 122 2.73 -4.50 28.33
C LYS A 122 2.00 -3.18 28.18
N TYR A 123 2.10 -2.55 27.02
CA TYR A 123 1.07 -1.60 26.58
C TYR A 123 0.72 -1.78 25.11
N GLU A 124 -0.49 -1.36 24.75
CA GLU A 124 -0.94 -1.21 23.37
C GLU A 124 -1.06 0.27 23.04
N ALA A 125 -0.49 0.67 21.90
CA ALA A 125 -0.70 2.00 21.33
C ALA A 125 -1.73 1.93 20.19
N VAL A 126 -2.24 3.09 19.76
CA VAL A 126 -3.17 3.20 18.61
C VAL A 126 -2.69 2.34 17.42
N SER A 127 -3.64 1.68 16.76
CA SER A 127 -3.57 0.42 15.96
C SER A 127 -2.57 0.29 14.79
N TYR A 128 -1.57 1.15 14.68
CA TYR A 128 -0.46 1.07 13.73
C TYR A 128 0.86 0.58 14.35
N TYR A 129 0.89 0.33 15.67
CA TYR A 129 2.09 -0.07 16.42
C TYR A 129 1.85 -1.41 17.13
N PRO A 130 2.88 -2.29 17.21
CA PRO A 130 2.81 -3.52 17.97
C PRO A 130 2.67 -3.24 19.48
N PRO A 131 2.13 -4.17 20.28
CA PRO A 131 2.19 -4.07 21.73
C PRO A 131 3.66 -4.09 22.18
N LEU A 132 4.11 -3.05 22.90
CA LEU A 132 5.40 -3.12 23.56
C LEU A 132 5.29 -4.02 24.79
N TRP A 133 6.38 -4.72 25.06
CA TRP A 133 6.56 -5.65 26.17
C TRP A 133 7.90 -5.37 26.82
N GLY A 134 8.00 -5.56 28.13
CA GLY A 134 9.26 -5.38 28.86
C GLY A 134 9.33 -6.28 30.08
N PHE A 135 10.39 -7.06 30.19
CA PHE A 135 10.72 -7.80 31.42
C PHE A 135 11.31 -6.83 32.45
N VAL A 136 10.96 -7.01 33.72
CA VAL A 136 11.56 -6.26 34.83
C VAL A 136 11.81 -7.13 36.06
N ASP A 137 12.93 -6.84 36.72
CA ASP A 137 13.21 -7.22 38.10
C ASP A 137 12.89 -6.03 39.03
N LEU A 138 11.76 -6.13 39.74
CA LEU A 138 11.26 -5.13 40.67
C LEU A 138 12.03 -5.11 42.00
N SER A 139 13.02 -5.99 42.21
CA SER A 139 13.97 -5.86 43.32
C SER A 139 15.10 -4.87 43.05
N LYS A 140 15.20 -4.33 41.82
CA LYS A 140 16.33 -3.52 41.33
C LYS A 140 15.97 -2.12 40.85
N ASN A 141 14.70 -1.83 40.59
CA ASN A 141 14.27 -0.65 39.84
C ASN A 141 13.14 0.10 40.57
N ASP A 142 13.41 1.32 41.06
CA ASP A 142 12.40 2.20 41.68
C ASP A 142 11.46 2.86 40.64
N SER A 143 11.87 2.88 39.37
CA SER A 143 11.14 3.44 38.23
C SER A 143 11.45 2.68 36.94
N ILE A 144 10.50 2.62 35.99
CA ILE A 144 10.63 1.86 34.74
C ILE A 144 10.28 2.71 33.52
N HIS A 145 11.18 2.79 32.54
CA HIS A 145 10.92 3.40 31.23
C HIS A 145 10.63 2.32 30.18
N LEU A 146 9.36 2.05 29.90
CA LEU A 146 8.93 1.01 28.96
C LEU A 146 9.04 1.53 27.51
N ASN A 147 10.14 1.15 26.86
CA ASN A 147 10.52 1.59 25.52
C ASN A 147 10.82 0.42 24.58
N THR A 148 11.08 0.72 23.30
CA THR A 148 11.21 -0.29 22.26
C THR A 148 12.44 -1.21 22.40
N MET A 149 13.53 -0.85 23.11
CA MET A 149 14.63 -1.81 23.37
C MET A 149 14.19 -2.91 24.34
N MET A 150 13.39 -2.57 25.36
CA MET A 150 12.81 -3.60 26.25
C MET A 150 12.01 -4.64 25.45
N ASN A 151 11.31 -4.21 24.39
CA ASN A 151 10.55 -5.11 23.51
C ASN A 151 11.43 -5.99 22.60
N LEU A 152 12.64 -5.53 22.25
CA LEU A 152 13.61 -6.35 21.52
C LEU A 152 14.34 -7.34 22.45
N GLU A 153 14.60 -6.96 23.70
CA GLU A 153 15.44 -7.75 24.62
C GLU A 153 14.68 -8.69 25.56
N TYR A 154 13.43 -8.42 25.96
CA TYR A 154 12.76 -9.13 27.09
C TYR A 154 12.79 -10.65 26.97
N ARG A 155 12.57 -11.18 25.77
CA ARG A 155 12.62 -12.63 25.46
C ARG A 155 14.00 -13.21 25.73
N ARG A 156 15.04 -12.52 25.25
CA ARG A 156 16.44 -12.91 25.44
C ARG A 156 16.85 -12.79 26.90
N VAL A 157 16.43 -11.75 27.61
CA VAL A 157 16.65 -11.60 29.06
C VAL A 157 16.01 -12.74 29.84
N MET A 158 14.71 -13.02 29.61
CA MET A 158 14.02 -14.14 30.25
C MET A 158 14.67 -15.50 29.95
N LYS A 159 15.18 -15.71 28.74
CA LYS A 159 15.92 -16.93 28.37
C LYS A 159 17.24 -17.05 29.14
N LEU A 160 18.04 -15.98 29.19
CA LEU A 160 19.31 -15.94 29.91
C LEU A 160 19.12 -16.13 31.43
N VAL A 161 18.06 -15.56 32.02
CA VAL A 161 17.72 -15.79 33.44
C VAL A 161 17.28 -17.24 33.70
N LYS A 162 16.49 -17.85 32.79
CA LYS A 162 16.14 -19.28 32.87
C LYS A 162 17.37 -20.20 32.71
N ASP A 163 18.40 -19.75 32.01
CA ASP A 163 19.70 -20.45 31.91
C ASP A 163 20.61 -20.20 33.14
N GLY A 164 20.15 -19.45 34.15
CA GLY A 164 20.83 -19.24 35.43
C GLY A 164 21.66 -17.95 35.54
N LEU A 165 21.56 -17.02 34.59
CA LEU A 165 22.27 -15.74 34.63
C LEU A 165 21.52 -14.72 35.51
N PRO A 166 22.17 -13.95 36.39
CA PRO A 166 21.50 -12.90 37.17
C PRO A 166 20.86 -11.83 36.29
N THR A 167 19.72 -11.27 36.73
CA THR A 167 18.90 -10.29 36.00
C THR A 167 19.71 -9.13 35.42
N ASP A 168 20.48 -8.42 36.24
CA ASP A 168 21.35 -7.29 35.82
C ASP A 168 22.36 -7.69 34.72
N SER A 169 22.81 -8.95 34.73
CA SER A 169 23.76 -9.50 33.75
C SER A 169 23.06 -9.98 32.48
N ALA A 170 21.83 -10.50 32.59
CA ALA A 170 20.99 -10.89 31.47
C ALA A 170 20.48 -9.69 30.68
N GLU A 171 20.05 -8.62 31.35
CA GLU A 171 19.72 -7.33 30.72
C GLU A 171 20.94 -6.76 29.96
N LYS A 172 22.10 -6.65 30.63
CA LYS A 172 23.31 -6.12 29.99
C LYS A 172 23.80 -7.02 28.84
N GLN A 173 23.73 -8.34 28.95
CA GLN A 173 24.10 -9.25 27.86
C GLN A 173 23.15 -9.12 26.67
N ALA A 174 21.83 -9.17 26.88
CA ALA A 174 20.86 -9.07 25.79
C ALA A 174 20.99 -7.75 25.03
N GLN A 175 21.12 -6.63 25.75
CA GLN A 175 21.35 -5.30 25.17
C GLN A 175 22.68 -5.23 24.38
N HIS A 176 23.76 -5.80 24.92
CA HIS A 176 25.06 -5.89 24.23
C HIS A 176 24.99 -6.74 22.96
N GLU A 177 24.30 -7.88 23.00
CA GLU A 177 24.08 -8.75 21.84
C GLU A 177 23.29 -8.01 20.74
N ILE A 178 22.21 -7.27 21.09
CA ILE A 178 21.43 -6.47 20.12
C ILE A 178 22.32 -5.41 19.45
N MET A 179 23.04 -4.61 20.25
CA MET A 179 23.91 -3.56 19.71
C MET A 179 25.03 -4.14 18.83
N LYS A 180 25.61 -5.27 19.24
CA LYS A 180 26.64 -5.94 18.45
C LYS A 180 26.08 -6.45 17.11
N ASP A 181 24.87 -7.00 17.08
CA ASP A 181 24.32 -7.65 15.87
C ASP A 181 23.62 -6.67 14.91
N LEU A 182 23.03 -5.58 15.44
CA LEU A 182 22.36 -4.53 14.65
C LEU A 182 23.25 -3.34 14.26
N PHE A 183 24.29 -3.02 15.03
CA PHE A 183 25.15 -1.84 14.79
C PHE A 183 26.60 -2.20 14.44
N GLN A 184 26.95 -3.49 14.52
CA GLN A 184 28.34 -4.00 14.52
C GLN A 184 29.24 -3.36 15.59
N LYS A 185 28.64 -2.67 16.58
CA LYS A 185 29.32 -1.80 17.55
C LYS A 185 28.51 -1.76 18.85
N VAL A 186 29.14 -2.15 19.95
CA VAL A 186 28.55 -2.04 21.29
C VAL A 186 28.84 -0.65 21.84
N TYR A 187 27.83 -0.01 22.43
CA TYR A 187 27.94 1.27 23.10
C TYR A 187 27.72 1.05 24.61
N ASP A 188 28.52 1.68 25.47
CA ASP A 188 28.31 1.60 26.92
C ASP A 188 27.23 2.62 27.30
N ILE A 189 26.02 2.13 27.52
CA ILE A 189 24.81 2.91 27.81
C ILE A 189 24.13 2.39 29.08
N LYS A 190 23.13 3.13 29.57
CA LYS A 190 22.29 2.70 30.70
C LYS A 190 21.52 1.41 30.34
N PRO A 191 21.11 0.61 31.33
CA PRO A 191 20.08 -0.42 31.15
C PRO A 191 18.85 0.15 30.43
N SER A 192 18.25 -0.63 29.54
CA SER A 192 17.22 -0.16 28.60
C SER A 192 15.98 0.40 29.32
N ASN A 193 15.60 -0.23 30.43
CA ASN A 193 14.55 0.18 31.36
C ASN A 193 14.83 1.50 32.12
N GLN A 194 16.04 2.06 32.00
CA GLN A 194 16.47 3.34 32.61
C GLN A 194 16.87 4.42 31.56
N ILE A 195 16.46 4.26 30.30
CA ILE A 195 16.60 5.28 29.25
C ILE A 195 15.27 6.02 29.10
N SER A 196 15.29 7.35 29.32
CA SER A 196 14.10 8.19 29.19
C SER A 196 13.93 8.74 27.77
N ASN A 197 12.68 8.83 27.31
CA ASN A 197 12.31 9.38 26.00
C ASN A 197 12.79 10.83 25.81
N ASP A 198 12.76 11.62 26.90
CA ASP A 198 13.10 13.05 26.95
C ASP A 198 14.58 13.32 27.30
N GLU A 199 15.43 12.28 27.34
CA GLU A 199 16.85 12.45 27.65
C GLU A 199 17.57 13.17 26.49
N ALA A 200 17.79 14.48 26.62
CA ALA A 200 18.50 15.26 25.61
C ALA A 200 19.98 14.87 25.49
N ASP A 201 20.50 14.92 24.26
CA ASP A 201 21.93 14.94 23.89
C ASP A 201 22.83 13.82 24.50
N SER A 202 22.26 12.64 24.77
CA SER A 202 23.01 11.47 25.24
C SER A 202 23.12 10.36 24.17
N VAL A 203 24.20 9.58 24.20
CA VAL A 203 24.40 8.43 23.28
C VAL A 203 23.28 7.38 23.45
N ALA A 204 22.79 7.18 24.69
CA ALA A 204 21.67 6.30 24.98
C ALA A 204 20.37 6.79 24.30
N SER A 205 20.09 8.09 24.37
CA SER A 205 18.94 8.72 23.71
C SER A 205 19.03 8.68 22.19
N ALA A 206 20.20 8.95 21.61
CA ALA A 206 20.40 8.87 20.18
C ALA A 206 20.21 7.44 19.65
N ILE A 207 20.76 6.43 20.34
CA ILE A 207 20.53 5.01 20.04
C ILE A 207 19.05 4.64 20.20
N HIS A 208 18.39 5.15 21.25
CA HIS A 208 16.95 4.99 21.46
C HIS A 208 16.16 5.50 20.25
N ARG A 209 16.36 6.76 19.87
CA ARG A 209 15.66 7.41 18.74
C ARG A 209 16.01 6.82 17.36
N ILE A 210 17.09 6.04 17.25
CA ILE A 210 17.47 5.26 16.06
C ILE A 210 16.59 4.00 15.91
N TYR A 211 16.42 3.18 16.96
CA TYR A 211 15.53 2.01 16.87
C TYR A 211 14.05 2.40 16.92
N SER A 212 13.70 3.39 17.75
CA SER A 212 12.32 3.65 18.19
C SER A 212 11.45 4.43 17.18
N LYS A 213 11.96 4.58 15.96
CA LYS A 213 11.19 5.05 14.79
C LYS A 213 11.02 4.01 13.69
N TYR A 214 11.81 2.92 13.68
CA TYR A 214 12.00 2.10 12.47
C TYR A 214 11.93 0.58 12.65
N LEU A 215 12.00 0.04 13.88
CA LEU A 215 12.00 -1.43 14.12
C LEU A 215 10.64 -2.05 14.49
N PHE A 216 9.52 -1.37 14.23
CA PHE A 216 8.15 -1.85 14.55
C PHE A 216 7.64 -2.95 13.62
N ARG A 217 8.06 -4.19 13.84
CA ARG A 217 7.42 -5.38 13.25
C ARG A 217 7.43 -6.55 14.25
N ASP A 218 6.26 -6.97 14.73
CA ASP A 218 6.07 -8.09 15.69
C ASP A 218 6.85 -9.37 15.34
N LYS A 219 7.03 -9.63 14.05
CA LYS A 219 7.66 -10.86 13.52
C LYS A 219 9.17 -10.91 13.71
N ILE A 220 9.79 -9.87 14.28
CA ILE A 220 11.24 -9.77 14.51
C ILE A 220 11.66 -10.45 15.81
N ALA A 221 11.06 -10.06 16.95
CA ALA A 221 11.56 -10.41 18.29
C ALA A 221 11.61 -11.93 18.55
N TYR A 222 10.71 -12.70 17.94
CA TYR A 222 10.64 -14.17 18.09
C TYR A 222 11.87 -14.91 17.53
N LYS A 223 12.59 -14.34 16.54
CA LYS A 223 13.78 -15.01 15.96
C LYS A 223 15.05 -14.78 16.78
N TYR A 224 15.08 -13.74 17.60
CA TYR A 224 16.25 -13.34 18.39
C TYR A 224 16.40 -14.11 19.72
N GLU A 225 15.29 -14.62 20.25
CA GLU A 225 15.22 -15.30 21.56
C GLU A 225 16.18 -16.49 21.70
N SER A 226 16.34 -17.29 20.63
CA SER A 226 17.03 -18.58 20.62
C SER A 226 18.54 -18.48 20.86
N ASP A 227 19.24 -17.67 20.06
CA ASP A 227 20.71 -17.67 19.97
C ASP A 227 21.35 -16.30 20.22
N GLY A 228 20.59 -15.20 20.14
CA GLY A 228 21.10 -13.83 20.27
C GLY A 228 21.64 -13.26 18.96
N THR A 229 21.14 -13.74 17.82
CA THR A 229 21.42 -13.20 16.48
C THR A 229 20.13 -13.02 15.68
N TRP A 230 20.13 -12.09 14.74
CA TRP A 230 19.01 -11.85 13.83
C TRP A 230 19.32 -12.55 12.50
N GLU A 231 18.94 -13.82 12.38
CA GLU A 231 19.09 -14.67 11.16
C GLU A 231 18.26 -14.20 9.93
N VAL A 232 18.09 -12.89 9.71
CA VAL A 232 17.40 -12.34 8.53
C VAL A 232 18.11 -11.05 8.10
N ASP A 233 19.08 -11.18 7.21
CA ASP A 233 19.89 -10.04 6.75
C ASP A 233 19.03 -8.92 6.14
N SER A 234 17.95 -9.24 5.44
CA SER A 234 17.04 -8.24 4.85
C SER A 234 16.31 -7.38 5.89
N VAL A 235 16.18 -7.81 7.16
CA VAL A 235 15.68 -6.95 8.25
C VAL A 235 16.76 -5.96 8.69
N LYS A 236 18.03 -6.40 8.73
CA LYS A 236 19.18 -5.52 9.04
C LYS A 236 19.40 -4.49 7.94
N MET A 237 19.35 -4.90 6.67
CA MET A 237 19.51 -3.98 5.53
C MET A 237 18.37 -2.97 5.46
N PHE A 238 17.10 -3.43 5.53
CA PHE A 238 15.95 -2.51 5.61
C PHE A 238 16.08 -1.53 6.78
N PHE A 239 16.56 -1.95 7.94
CA PHE A 239 16.81 -1.05 9.06
C PHE A 239 17.89 -0.01 8.76
N VAL A 240 19.04 -0.43 8.22
CA VAL A 240 20.18 0.45 7.89
C VAL A 240 19.82 1.47 6.81
N ASP A 241 19.24 1.03 5.70
CA ASP A 241 18.80 1.90 4.61
C ASP A 241 17.78 2.95 5.09
N GLN A 242 16.79 2.53 5.88
CA GLN A 242 15.73 3.41 6.38
C GLN A 242 16.21 4.39 7.46
N VAL A 243 17.10 3.95 8.37
CA VAL A 243 17.75 4.82 9.36
C VAL A 243 18.57 5.89 8.64
N TYR A 244 19.38 5.49 7.66
CA TYR A 244 20.25 6.39 6.94
C TYR A 244 19.47 7.48 6.19
N PHE A 245 18.54 7.12 5.30
CA PHE A 245 17.81 8.11 4.51
C PHE A 245 16.97 9.07 5.37
N LYS A 246 16.47 8.63 6.53
CA LYS A 246 15.56 9.43 7.37
C LYS A 246 16.26 10.21 8.49
N LEU A 247 17.43 9.78 8.97
CA LEU A 247 18.17 10.43 10.06
C LEU A 247 19.52 11.05 9.64
N ALA A 248 20.11 10.67 8.49
CA ALA A 248 21.36 11.24 7.98
C ALA A 248 21.20 11.96 6.63
N GLY A 249 20.27 11.53 5.77
CA GLY A 249 20.17 11.98 4.38
C GLY A 249 19.67 13.41 4.10
N HIS A 250 19.26 14.19 5.10
CA HIS A 250 18.60 15.49 4.87
C HIS A 250 19.15 16.64 5.74
N ASN A 251 19.87 17.56 5.10
CA ASN A 251 20.16 18.89 5.65
C ASN A 251 18.85 19.62 6.01
N LYS A 252 18.61 19.84 7.30
CA LYS A 252 17.55 20.69 7.84
C LYS A 252 18.14 21.57 8.92
N GLU A 253 17.70 22.83 9.04
CA GLU A 253 18.39 23.86 9.83
C GLU A 253 18.28 23.70 11.36
N ASN A 254 17.78 22.56 11.85
CA ASN A 254 17.71 22.17 13.28
C ASN A 254 18.05 20.67 13.42
N PHE A 255 19.26 20.29 13.01
CA PHE A 255 19.68 18.88 12.89
C PHE A 255 20.49 18.41 14.10
N ASP A 256 20.15 17.24 14.62
CA ASP A 256 20.86 16.58 15.71
C ASP A 256 22.13 15.90 15.16
N LEU A 257 23.27 16.57 15.35
CA LEU A 257 24.56 16.09 14.87
C LEU A 257 25.00 14.79 15.54
N LEU A 258 24.62 14.52 16.79
CA LEU A 258 24.96 13.27 17.48
C LEU A 258 24.17 12.10 16.89
N LEU A 259 22.88 12.29 16.65
CA LEU A 259 22.00 11.30 16.01
C LEU A 259 22.46 11.00 14.57
N ALA A 260 22.75 12.04 13.78
CA ALA A 260 23.25 11.89 12.41
C ALA A 260 24.59 11.14 12.39
N ARG A 261 25.52 11.54 13.27
CA ARG A 261 26.84 10.91 13.43
C ARG A 261 26.74 9.43 13.78
N LEU A 262 25.90 9.06 14.75
CA LEU A 262 25.70 7.66 15.16
C LEU A 262 24.99 6.84 14.07
N SER A 263 24.00 7.43 13.39
CA SER A 263 23.33 6.79 12.23
C SER A 263 24.32 6.52 11.10
N SER A 264 25.23 7.46 10.82
CA SER A 264 26.32 7.28 9.85
C SER A 264 27.35 6.23 10.29
N ASP A 265 27.73 6.17 11.58
CA ASP A 265 28.66 5.16 12.08
C ASP A 265 28.09 3.75 11.85
N ILE A 266 26.78 3.56 12.12
CA ILE A 266 26.04 2.31 11.91
C ILE A 266 26.00 1.95 10.42
N PHE A 267 25.54 2.88 9.57
CA PHE A 267 25.49 2.71 8.11
C PHE A 267 26.87 2.38 7.55
N GLY A 268 27.90 3.15 7.92
CA GLY A 268 29.25 2.98 7.42
C GLY A 268 29.85 1.61 7.73
N ASN A 269 29.60 1.07 8.93
CA ASN A 269 30.04 -0.28 9.31
C ASN A 269 29.35 -1.37 8.48
N ILE A 270 28.02 -1.33 8.38
CA ILE A 270 27.23 -2.42 7.80
C ILE A 270 27.26 -2.42 6.27
N GLU A 271 27.43 -1.25 5.66
CA GLU A 271 27.66 -1.08 4.22
C GLU A 271 29.12 -1.26 3.79
N GLY A 272 30.02 -1.51 4.76
CA GLY A 272 31.43 -1.84 4.56
C GLY A 272 32.32 -0.68 4.09
N ILE A 273 31.83 0.57 4.11
CA ILE A 273 32.62 1.77 3.82
C ILE A 273 33.43 2.27 5.03
N GLY A 274 33.12 1.76 6.23
CA GLY A 274 33.82 1.99 7.49
C GLY A 274 33.44 3.31 8.17
N GLU A 275 34.27 3.75 9.12
CA GLU A 275 34.07 5.02 9.82
C GLU A 275 34.37 6.22 8.90
N CYS A 276 33.45 7.18 8.81
CA CYS A 276 33.73 8.53 8.31
C CYS A 276 34.27 9.39 9.46
N SER A 277 35.32 10.18 9.27
CA SER A 277 35.92 11.01 10.32
C SER A 277 36.67 12.20 9.75
N ALA A 278 37.19 13.08 10.61
CA ALA A 278 38.11 14.14 10.20
C ALA A 278 39.42 13.63 9.53
N LYS A 279 39.73 12.33 9.60
CA LYS A 279 40.88 11.73 8.89
C LYS A 279 40.61 11.48 7.41
N ASN A 280 39.34 11.41 7.03
CA ASN A 280 38.85 11.09 5.69
C ASN A 280 37.69 12.00 5.26
N ASP A 281 37.68 13.26 5.76
CA ASP A 281 36.74 14.30 5.36
C ASP A 281 36.85 14.56 3.85
N GLY A 282 35.74 14.42 3.12
CA GLY A 282 35.69 14.46 1.66
C GLY A 282 36.09 13.17 0.93
N GLU A 283 36.48 12.10 1.63
CA GLU A 283 36.64 10.77 1.01
C GLU A 283 35.30 10.27 0.46
N ALA A 284 35.32 9.68 -0.72
CA ALA A 284 34.18 9.02 -1.34
C ALA A 284 34.42 7.50 -1.39
N LYS A 285 33.41 6.70 -1.05
CA LYS A 285 33.47 5.23 -1.09
C LYS A 285 32.16 4.64 -1.58
N ARG A 286 32.25 3.57 -2.37
CA ARG A 286 31.10 2.76 -2.81
C ARG A 286 30.70 1.76 -1.73
N VAL A 287 29.39 1.60 -1.50
CA VAL A 287 28.82 0.52 -0.69
C VAL A 287 29.26 -0.83 -1.25
N VAL A 288 29.74 -1.73 -0.39
CA VAL A 288 30.23 -3.06 -0.79
C VAL A 288 29.28 -4.21 -0.40
N ASN A 289 28.22 -3.92 0.35
CA ASN A 289 27.24 -4.92 0.77
C ASN A 289 26.23 -5.19 -0.35
N GLU A 290 26.21 -6.43 -0.87
CA GLU A 290 25.38 -6.83 -2.03
C GLU A 290 23.89 -7.00 -1.70
N LEU A 291 23.51 -6.86 -0.42
CA LEU A 291 22.13 -6.96 0.06
C LEU A 291 21.48 -5.59 0.35
N SER A 292 22.22 -4.50 0.15
CA SER A 292 21.74 -3.12 0.33
C SER A 292 21.02 -2.61 -0.92
N ASP A 293 19.94 -1.85 -0.75
CA ASP A 293 19.35 -1.06 -1.85
C ASP A 293 20.37 -0.03 -2.40
N ASN A 294 21.39 0.32 -1.63
CA ASN A 294 22.48 1.24 -1.99
C ASN A 294 23.73 0.55 -2.60
N TYR A 295 23.70 -0.75 -2.94
CA TYR A 295 24.88 -1.49 -3.40
C TYR A 295 25.65 -0.79 -4.55
N ARG A 296 26.97 -0.65 -4.38
CA ARG A 296 27.91 0.09 -5.24
C ARG A 296 27.69 1.61 -5.37
N MET A 297 26.62 2.17 -4.83
CA MET A 297 26.44 3.64 -4.80
C MET A 297 27.53 4.28 -3.93
N PRO A 298 28.11 5.42 -4.35
CA PRO A 298 29.12 6.11 -3.57
C PRO A 298 28.52 7.09 -2.57
N PHE A 299 29.13 7.17 -1.40
CA PHE A 299 28.81 8.14 -0.34
C PHE A 299 30.04 8.96 -0.01
N VAL A 300 29.83 10.23 0.38
CA VAL A 300 30.91 11.18 0.68
C VAL A 300 30.96 11.43 2.18
N CYS A 301 32.11 11.20 2.79
CA CYS A 301 32.34 11.51 4.19
C CYS A 301 32.38 13.03 4.43
N LYS A 302 31.70 13.47 5.48
CA LYS A 302 31.75 14.81 6.08
C LYS A 302 32.08 14.65 7.56
N LYS A 303 33.16 15.25 8.04
CA LYS A 303 33.64 15.08 9.42
C LYS A 303 32.54 15.35 10.49
N ASP A 304 31.66 16.32 10.23
CA ASP A 304 30.68 16.84 11.20
C ASP A 304 29.35 16.07 11.20
N SER A 305 28.97 15.43 10.10
CA SER A 305 27.68 14.73 9.93
C SER A 305 27.78 13.25 9.54
N GLY A 306 28.99 12.77 9.19
CA GLY A 306 29.23 11.38 8.77
C GLY A 306 29.23 11.18 7.25
N TRP A 307 28.98 9.95 6.80
CA TRP A 307 28.70 9.65 5.40
C TRP A 307 27.41 10.37 4.97
N THR A 308 27.47 11.00 3.80
CA THR A 308 26.38 11.82 3.26
C THR A 308 26.05 11.45 1.82
N TYR A 309 24.78 11.63 1.46
CA TYR A 309 24.24 11.41 0.12
C TYR A 309 24.66 12.60 -0.76
N PRO A 310 25.54 12.42 -1.75
CA PRO A 310 26.16 13.54 -2.46
C PRO A 310 25.31 14.08 -3.63
N GLY A 311 24.08 13.57 -3.80
CA GLY A 311 23.20 13.87 -4.94
C GLY A 311 23.34 12.84 -6.06
N ALA A 312 22.23 12.50 -6.72
CA ALA A 312 22.17 11.50 -7.79
C ALA A 312 23.22 11.74 -8.89
N PHE A 313 23.43 13.00 -9.33
CA PHE A 313 24.49 13.36 -10.29
C PHE A 313 25.87 12.87 -9.86
N PHE A 314 26.27 13.10 -8.60
CA PHE A 314 27.57 12.63 -8.12
C PHE A 314 27.62 11.10 -8.09
N GLN A 315 26.54 10.46 -7.63
CA GLN A 315 26.52 9.00 -7.49
C GLN A 315 26.60 8.28 -8.82
N ASP A 316 25.82 8.74 -9.80
CA ASP A 316 25.75 8.16 -11.13
C ASP A 316 26.97 8.42 -11.99
N THR A 317 27.77 9.48 -11.70
CA THR A 317 28.96 9.86 -12.49
C THR A 317 30.30 9.64 -11.77
N TYR A 318 30.28 9.01 -10.58
CA TYR A 318 31.48 8.82 -9.78
C TYR A 318 32.50 7.91 -10.47
N GLU A 319 33.76 8.33 -10.48
CA GLU A 319 34.90 7.68 -11.18
C GLU A 319 34.76 7.59 -12.71
N TRP A 320 33.75 8.22 -13.33
CA TRP A 320 33.63 8.24 -14.79
C TRP A 320 34.81 8.93 -15.46
N GLU A 321 35.43 8.24 -16.42
CA GLU A 321 36.41 8.85 -17.31
C GLU A 321 35.81 10.01 -18.11
N LYS A 322 36.67 10.96 -18.50
CA LYS A 322 36.31 12.08 -19.36
C LYS A 322 35.81 11.57 -20.71
N GLY A 323 34.65 12.05 -21.13
CA GLY A 323 34.08 11.71 -22.43
C GLY A 323 34.64 12.53 -23.58
N TYR A 324 34.09 12.31 -24.78
CA TYR A 324 34.17 13.27 -25.88
C TYR A 324 33.04 14.31 -25.82
N ASP A 325 33.15 15.38 -26.59
CA ASP A 325 32.20 16.49 -26.55
C ASP A 325 30.79 16.09 -26.99
N GLY A 326 29.83 16.21 -26.08
CA GLY A 326 28.44 15.78 -26.30
C GLY A 326 28.22 14.27 -26.18
N GLU A 327 29.19 13.51 -25.66
CA GLU A 327 28.99 12.10 -25.31
C GLU A 327 27.88 11.96 -24.26
N MET A 328 26.92 11.07 -24.51
CA MET A 328 25.83 10.74 -23.59
C MET A 328 26.09 9.40 -22.91
N ARG A 329 25.93 9.34 -21.60
CA ARG A 329 25.92 8.09 -20.81
C ARG A 329 24.70 8.07 -19.89
N LYS A 330 24.14 6.88 -19.67
CA LYS A 330 23.08 6.67 -18.67
C LYS A 330 23.72 6.65 -17.29
N GLY A 331 23.03 7.16 -16.27
CA GLY A 331 23.50 7.07 -14.88
C GLY A 331 23.67 5.63 -14.39
N ASP A 332 24.70 5.39 -13.57
CA ASP A 332 25.03 4.06 -13.05
C ASP A 332 23.95 3.48 -12.12
N PHE A 333 23.18 4.32 -11.41
CA PHE A 333 22.22 3.89 -10.39
C PHE A 333 20.80 4.44 -10.57
N HIS A 334 20.64 5.73 -10.87
CA HIS A 334 19.33 6.38 -10.82
C HIS A 334 18.63 6.38 -12.19
N ASN A 335 17.65 5.49 -12.36
CA ASN A 335 16.79 5.47 -13.55
C ASN A 335 15.67 6.54 -13.41
N PRO A 336 15.41 7.40 -14.43
CA PRO A 336 15.85 7.33 -15.82
C PRO A 336 16.91 8.38 -16.23
N PHE A 337 17.82 8.79 -15.33
CA PHE A 337 18.71 9.93 -15.61
C PHE A 337 19.81 9.63 -16.65
N TRP A 338 20.14 10.66 -17.42
CA TRP A 338 21.22 10.67 -18.40
C TRP A 338 22.15 11.87 -18.17
N TYR A 339 23.39 11.72 -18.60
CA TYR A 339 24.46 12.69 -18.36
C TYR A 339 25.27 12.90 -19.63
N ALA A 340 25.65 14.15 -19.88
CA ALA A 340 26.41 14.58 -21.06
C ALA A 340 27.81 15.04 -20.66
N TYR A 341 28.84 14.75 -21.46
CA TYR A 341 30.17 15.32 -21.26
C TYR A 341 30.35 16.62 -22.07
N ASP A 342 30.63 17.72 -21.36
CA ASP A 342 30.94 19.01 -21.95
C ASP A 342 32.46 19.19 -21.99
N SER A 343 33.04 19.23 -23.18
CA SER A 343 34.50 19.33 -23.33
C SER A 343 35.07 20.72 -23.01
N LEU A 344 34.24 21.76 -23.08
CA LEU A 344 34.64 23.15 -22.79
C LEU A 344 34.59 23.42 -21.29
N GLN A 345 33.64 22.81 -20.56
CA GLN A 345 33.62 22.79 -19.10
C GLN A 345 34.55 21.71 -18.50
N GLY A 346 34.91 20.68 -19.28
CA GLY A 346 35.82 19.61 -18.88
C GLY A 346 35.24 18.61 -17.86
N LYS A 347 33.91 18.50 -17.81
CA LYS A 347 33.13 17.71 -16.83
C LYS A 347 31.87 17.10 -17.46
N TRP A 348 31.30 16.12 -16.77
CA TRP A 348 29.92 15.68 -16.99
C TRP A 348 28.93 16.74 -16.47
N ILE A 349 27.74 16.81 -17.08
CA ILE A 349 26.60 17.63 -16.68
C ILE A 349 25.31 16.79 -16.75
N ALA A 350 24.28 17.16 -15.98
CA ALA A 350 22.96 16.55 -16.08
C ALA A 350 22.35 16.78 -17.47
N SER A 351 21.61 15.78 -17.99
CA SER A 351 20.81 15.91 -19.19
C SER A 351 19.36 15.54 -18.90
N LEU A 352 18.44 16.42 -19.28
CA LEU A 352 16.99 16.24 -19.10
C LEU A 352 16.32 15.55 -20.31
N ASP A 353 17.11 15.21 -21.34
CA ASP A 353 16.62 14.60 -22.59
C ASP A 353 16.76 13.06 -22.57
N ASP A 354 15.69 12.40 -23.06
CA ASP A 354 15.67 11.03 -23.57
C ASP A 354 16.81 10.85 -24.62
N PRO A 355 17.47 9.67 -24.76
CA PRO A 355 18.82 9.53 -25.33
C PRO A 355 18.89 9.58 -26.87
N ILE A 356 18.14 10.49 -27.47
CA ILE A 356 18.04 10.71 -28.91
C ILE A 356 19.25 11.53 -29.38
N ASP A 357 20.34 10.82 -29.65
CA ASP A 357 21.51 11.13 -30.49
C ASP A 357 22.45 12.31 -30.13
N VAL A 358 22.00 13.43 -29.54
CA VAL A 358 22.87 14.62 -29.35
C VAL A 358 22.57 15.38 -28.05
N ALA A 359 23.56 15.50 -27.17
CA ALA A 359 23.46 16.34 -25.97
C ALA A 359 23.43 17.85 -26.26
N CYS A 360 22.77 18.63 -25.38
CA CYS A 360 23.00 20.07 -25.29
C CYS A 360 24.17 20.31 -24.32
N VAL A 361 25.25 20.89 -24.83
CA VAL A 361 26.49 21.21 -24.11
C VAL A 361 27.00 22.57 -24.61
N SER A 362 27.99 23.17 -23.96
CA SER A 362 28.50 24.52 -24.30
C SER A 362 28.86 24.70 -25.78
N SER A 363 29.41 23.67 -26.44
CA SER A 363 29.78 23.71 -27.86
C SER A 363 28.56 23.76 -28.82
N LYS A 364 27.38 23.43 -28.32
CA LYS A 364 26.09 23.42 -29.03
C LYS A 364 25.20 24.59 -28.64
N LEU A 365 25.63 25.51 -27.77
CA LEU A 365 24.80 26.63 -27.32
C LEU A 365 24.32 27.46 -28.53
N GLY A 366 23.00 27.63 -28.64
CA GLY A 366 22.34 28.29 -29.78
C GLY A 366 22.15 27.42 -31.03
N ALA A 367 22.68 26.20 -31.08
CA ALA A 367 22.39 25.24 -32.14
C ALA A 367 20.92 24.79 -32.09
N VAL A 368 20.40 24.38 -33.24
CA VAL A 368 19.03 23.85 -33.40
C VAL A 368 19.12 22.42 -33.93
N ARG A 369 18.36 21.50 -33.35
CA ARG A 369 18.21 20.12 -33.84
C ARG A 369 16.76 19.83 -34.22
N LYS A 370 16.55 18.94 -35.18
CA LYS A 370 15.27 18.25 -35.37
C LYS A 370 15.19 17.11 -34.35
N ARG A 371 14.06 16.95 -33.66
CA ARG A 371 13.76 15.77 -32.84
C ARG A 371 12.89 14.81 -33.67
N GLU A 372 13.30 13.55 -33.76
CA GLU A 372 12.42 12.46 -34.20
C GLU A 372 11.37 12.27 -33.10
N ALA A 373 10.12 12.66 -33.36
CA ALA A 373 9.09 12.74 -32.33
C ALA A 373 8.46 11.37 -32.03
N THR A 374 8.67 10.85 -30.82
CA THR A 374 8.03 9.63 -30.31
C THR A 374 6.56 9.80 -29.92
N TYR A 375 6.09 11.05 -29.78
CA TYR A 375 4.71 11.40 -29.43
C TYR A 375 4.21 12.60 -30.25
N ALA A 376 2.91 12.64 -30.54
CA ALA A 376 2.28 13.56 -31.50
C ALA A 376 2.38 15.06 -31.18
N PHE A 377 2.76 15.43 -29.94
CA PHE A 377 2.81 16.81 -29.46
C PHE A 377 4.21 17.31 -29.08
N ALA A 378 5.27 16.51 -29.31
CA ALA A 378 6.63 16.94 -29.01
C ALA A 378 7.12 18.00 -30.01
N PRO A 379 7.82 19.08 -29.57
CA PRO A 379 8.34 20.09 -30.48
C PRO A 379 9.36 19.47 -31.45
N LYS A 380 9.05 19.53 -32.75
CA LYS A 380 9.86 18.94 -33.83
C LYS A 380 11.26 19.55 -33.97
N TYR A 381 11.45 20.75 -33.45
CA TYR A 381 12.75 21.42 -33.37
C TYR A 381 13.02 21.87 -31.94
N GLN A 382 14.22 21.60 -31.45
CA GLN A 382 14.72 22.07 -30.18
C GLN A 382 15.94 22.98 -30.37
N LYS A 383 16.12 23.94 -29.47
CA LYS A 383 17.27 24.86 -29.40
C LYS A 383 18.05 24.58 -28.13
N CYS A 384 19.37 24.47 -28.23
CA CYS A 384 20.22 24.26 -27.05
C CYS A 384 20.44 25.61 -26.36
N ILE A 385 20.01 25.74 -25.11
CA ILE A 385 20.13 26.96 -24.31
C ILE A 385 20.91 26.72 -23.02
N LEU A 386 21.24 27.81 -22.33
CA LEU A 386 21.75 27.83 -20.97
C LEU A 386 20.73 28.59 -20.11
N ASN A 387 20.17 27.94 -19.09
CA ASN A 387 19.29 28.56 -18.10
C ASN A 387 19.66 28.08 -16.69
N ASP A 388 19.64 28.99 -15.71
CA ASP A 388 20.04 28.76 -14.30
C ASP A 388 21.39 28.03 -14.08
N GLY A 389 22.26 28.03 -15.09
CA GLY A 389 23.57 27.37 -15.07
C GLY A 389 23.61 25.98 -15.72
N GLU A 390 22.47 25.45 -16.17
CA GLU A 390 22.34 24.14 -16.82
C GLU A 390 22.04 24.26 -18.32
N TYR A 391 22.47 23.25 -19.09
CA TYR A 391 22.34 23.20 -20.54
C TYR A 391 21.30 22.16 -20.94
N TYR A 392 20.25 22.57 -21.66
CA TYR A 392 19.21 21.66 -22.13
C TYR A 392 18.58 22.10 -23.45
N TRP A 393 17.93 21.14 -24.12
CA TRP A 393 17.22 21.36 -25.38
C TRP A 393 15.79 21.86 -25.14
N THR A 394 15.62 23.19 -25.03
CA THR A 394 14.29 23.83 -25.03
C THR A 394 13.63 23.75 -26.41
N SER A 395 12.34 24.09 -26.50
CA SER A 395 11.62 24.28 -27.76
C SER A 395 12.24 25.41 -28.62
N ALA A 396 11.84 25.51 -29.89
CA ALA A 396 11.94 26.80 -30.58
C ALA A 396 10.88 27.74 -29.96
N ASP A 397 11.29 28.60 -29.02
CA ASP A 397 10.41 29.25 -28.04
C ASP A 397 9.58 30.44 -28.55
N SER A 398 9.23 30.48 -29.84
CA SER A 398 8.10 31.27 -30.30
C SER A 398 7.31 30.56 -31.40
N GLU A 399 5.98 30.69 -31.33
CA GLU A 399 5.08 30.14 -32.34
C GLU A 399 5.27 30.85 -33.69
N GLU A 400 5.66 32.13 -33.66
CA GLU A 400 6.01 32.94 -34.83
C GLU A 400 7.25 32.39 -35.56
N GLU A 401 8.32 32.01 -34.83
CA GLU A 401 9.50 31.33 -35.42
C GLU A 401 9.15 29.95 -36.00
N TYR A 402 8.13 29.24 -35.48
CA TYR A 402 7.66 28.00 -36.09
C TYR A 402 6.88 28.27 -37.41
N ILE A 403 5.99 29.25 -37.39
CA ILE A 403 5.13 29.61 -38.53
C ILE A 403 5.93 30.19 -39.70
N GLU A 404 6.83 31.16 -39.45
CA GLU A 404 7.60 31.83 -40.52
C GLU A 404 8.48 30.84 -41.30
N TYR A 405 8.94 29.78 -40.66
CA TYR A 405 9.77 28.76 -41.28
C TYR A 405 8.93 27.69 -41.99
N GLY A 406 7.82 27.25 -41.39
CA GLY A 406 6.95 26.22 -41.98
C GLY A 406 6.09 26.70 -43.16
N THR A 407 5.82 28.00 -43.27
CA THR A 407 4.97 28.59 -44.33
C THR A 407 5.72 28.98 -45.61
N LYS A 408 7.04 28.76 -45.68
CA LYS A 408 7.88 29.09 -46.84
C LYS A 408 7.45 28.27 -48.07
N GLY A 409 6.73 28.93 -48.98
CA GLY A 409 6.16 28.35 -50.20
C GLY A 409 4.62 28.24 -50.23
N LEU A 410 3.93 28.68 -49.17
CA LEU A 410 2.46 28.82 -49.16
C LEU A 410 2.05 30.25 -49.57
N GLU A 411 0.94 30.37 -50.28
CA GLU A 411 0.34 31.68 -50.60
C GLU A 411 -0.62 32.12 -49.48
N CYS A 412 -0.40 33.32 -48.95
CA CYS A 412 -1.24 33.92 -47.92
C CYS A 412 -2.44 34.63 -48.58
N ASP A 413 -3.52 33.88 -48.85
CA ASP A 413 -4.73 34.42 -49.48
C ASP A 413 -5.66 35.15 -48.50
N SER A 414 -6.46 36.08 -49.01
CA SER A 414 -7.41 36.87 -48.21
C SER A 414 -8.76 36.17 -47.99
N LEU A 415 -8.83 34.84 -48.12
CA LEU A 415 -10.07 34.05 -47.92
C LEU A 415 -10.08 33.33 -46.58
N GLY A 416 -9.04 33.49 -45.74
CA GLY A 416 -8.98 32.90 -44.40
C GLY A 416 -8.92 31.37 -44.39
N ARG A 417 -8.49 30.75 -45.50
CA ARG A 417 -8.46 29.29 -45.63
C ARG A 417 -7.41 28.68 -44.72
N VAL A 418 -7.76 27.57 -44.07
CA VAL A 418 -6.85 26.85 -43.18
C VAL A 418 -5.93 25.94 -43.99
N GLN A 419 -4.62 26.21 -43.94
CA GLN A 419 -3.59 25.49 -44.67
C GLN A 419 -2.77 24.62 -43.70
N LYS A 420 -2.38 23.41 -44.13
CA LYS A 420 -1.42 22.56 -43.38
C LYS A 420 0.00 23.01 -43.70
N LEU A 421 0.88 23.01 -42.70
CA LEU A 421 2.31 23.25 -42.95
C LEU A 421 2.94 22.05 -43.68
N SER A 422 3.72 22.31 -44.73
CA SER A 422 4.42 21.27 -45.51
C SER A 422 5.41 20.44 -44.68
N VAL A 423 5.89 20.99 -43.57
CA VAL A 423 6.78 20.35 -42.59
C VAL A 423 6.03 19.68 -41.43
N ASP A 424 4.74 19.96 -41.27
CA ASP A 424 3.93 19.46 -40.16
C ASP A 424 2.44 19.32 -40.51
N PRO A 425 1.98 18.11 -40.88
CA PRO A 425 0.59 17.90 -41.30
C PRO A 425 -0.44 18.06 -40.16
N ASN A 426 0.02 18.18 -38.91
CA ASN A 426 -0.82 18.44 -37.73
C ASN A 426 -0.83 19.92 -37.33
N PHE A 427 0.09 20.74 -37.84
CA PHE A 427 0.12 22.17 -37.58
C PHE A 427 -0.59 22.91 -38.71
N TYR A 428 -1.64 23.64 -38.33
CA TYR A 428 -2.50 24.38 -39.22
C TYR A 428 -2.22 25.88 -39.09
N VAL A 429 -2.24 26.60 -40.20
CA VAL A 429 -2.11 28.06 -40.25
C VAL A 429 -3.27 28.68 -41.01
N VAL A 430 -3.55 29.93 -40.70
CA VAL A 430 -4.52 30.78 -41.41
C VAL A 430 -3.85 32.11 -41.76
N CYS A 431 -4.17 32.66 -42.93
CA CYS A 431 -3.72 33.98 -43.33
C CYS A 431 -4.64 35.04 -42.73
N GLU A 432 -4.08 35.98 -41.97
CA GLU A 432 -4.77 37.14 -41.40
C GLU A 432 -3.92 38.39 -41.67
N GLU A 433 -4.54 39.43 -42.26
CA GLU A 433 -3.88 40.69 -42.68
C GLU A 433 -2.58 40.51 -43.51
N GLY A 434 -2.46 39.41 -44.25
CA GLY A 434 -1.27 39.10 -45.07
C GLY A 434 -0.10 38.47 -44.31
N LYS A 435 -0.32 38.07 -43.04
CA LYS A 435 0.59 37.22 -42.27
C LYS A 435 -0.06 35.87 -41.99
N PHE A 436 0.74 34.81 -41.91
CA PHE A 436 0.27 33.58 -41.33
C PHE A 436 0.32 33.67 -39.80
N ARG A 437 -0.76 33.25 -39.15
CA ARG A 437 -0.75 32.82 -37.75
C ARG A 437 -1.15 31.34 -37.66
N LYS A 438 -0.96 30.72 -36.50
CA LYS A 438 -1.54 29.40 -36.22
C LYS A 438 -3.07 29.48 -36.32
N ALA A 439 -3.66 28.48 -36.97
CA ALA A 439 -5.09 28.27 -36.93
C ALA A 439 -5.45 27.72 -35.54
N THR A 440 -6.30 28.44 -34.81
CA THR A 440 -6.89 27.95 -33.58
C THR A 440 -7.87 26.81 -33.87
N ASP A 441 -8.27 26.09 -32.84
CA ASP A 441 -9.41 25.17 -32.92
C ASP A 441 -10.64 25.83 -33.55
N ALA A 442 -10.91 27.12 -33.30
CA ALA A 442 -12.03 27.82 -33.93
C ALA A 442 -11.82 27.97 -35.46
N ASP A 443 -10.64 28.37 -35.92
CA ASP A 443 -10.36 28.52 -37.36
C ASP A 443 -10.45 27.15 -38.08
N ILE A 444 -9.82 26.11 -37.52
CA ILE A 444 -9.83 24.74 -38.09
C ILE A 444 -11.26 24.21 -38.17
N ARG A 445 -12.04 24.39 -37.10
CA ARG A 445 -13.44 23.94 -37.03
C ARG A 445 -14.33 24.74 -37.98
N LEU A 446 -14.10 26.04 -38.14
CA LEU A 446 -14.86 26.90 -39.07
C LEU A 446 -14.57 26.53 -40.53
N ASP A 447 -13.30 26.43 -40.94
CA ASP A 447 -12.92 26.02 -42.30
C ASP A 447 -13.49 24.63 -42.66
N LEU A 448 -13.45 23.68 -41.72
CA LEU A 448 -14.03 22.36 -41.90
C LEU A 448 -15.57 22.38 -41.94
N ILE A 449 -16.22 23.19 -41.09
CA ILE A 449 -17.68 23.37 -41.11
C ILE A 449 -18.16 24.05 -42.40
N GLU A 450 -17.44 25.06 -42.93
CA GLU A 450 -17.82 25.71 -44.20
C GLU A 450 -17.60 24.78 -45.41
N ARG A 451 -16.51 24.00 -45.43
CA ARG A 451 -16.31 22.96 -46.45
C ARG A 451 -17.37 21.88 -46.37
N GLU A 452 -17.75 21.44 -45.17
CA GLU A 452 -18.81 20.46 -44.96
C GLU A 452 -20.19 21.03 -45.34
N LYS A 453 -20.53 22.27 -44.98
CA LYS A 453 -21.76 22.96 -45.42
C LYS A 453 -21.89 22.98 -46.94
N ALA A 454 -20.79 23.21 -47.66
CA ALA A 454 -20.78 23.20 -49.13
C ALA A 454 -20.99 21.80 -49.73
N ALA A 455 -20.50 20.73 -49.08
CA ALA A 455 -20.64 19.35 -49.55
C ALA A 455 -21.93 18.65 -49.05
N ASN A 456 -22.48 19.11 -47.93
CA ASN A 456 -23.49 18.42 -47.14
C ASN A 456 -24.52 19.38 -46.50
N PRO A 457 -25.10 20.32 -47.27
CA PRO A 457 -25.94 21.39 -46.75
C PRO A 457 -27.13 20.85 -45.95
N CYS A 458 -27.47 21.52 -44.85
CA CYS A 458 -28.69 21.24 -44.10
C CYS A 458 -29.93 21.46 -44.96
N GLY A 459 -30.95 20.63 -44.74
CA GLY A 459 -32.28 20.80 -45.33
C GLY A 459 -33.20 21.60 -44.40
N ASP A 460 -34.48 21.63 -44.76
CA ASP A 460 -35.55 22.25 -43.95
C ASP A 460 -36.00 21.37 -42.76
N GLU A 461 -35.47 20.15 -42.63
CA GLU A 461 -35.72 19.24 -41.50
C GLU A 461 -34.72 19.49 -40.37
N ASP A 462 -35.23 19.92 -39.22
CA ASP A 462 -34.48 20.06 -37.98
C ASP A 462 -34.20 18.69 -37.32
N ASP A 463 -33.14 18.63 -36.50
CA ASP A 463 -32.70 17.46 -35.69
C ASP A 463 -32.00 16.30 -36.42
N ASP A 464 -31.68 16.42 -37.72
CA ASP A 464 -30.88 15.39 -38.42
C ASP A 464 -29.41 15.34 -37.93
N LEU A 465 -28.93 14.12 -37.66
CA LEU A 465 -27.53 13.79 -37.36
C LEU A 465 -26.92 13.01 -38.51
N ARG A 466 -26.03 13.68 -39.24
CA ARG A 466 -25.41 13.16 -40.47
C ARG A 466 -23.92 12.97 -40.32
N GLN A 467 -23.41 11.86 -40.86
CA GLN A 467 -21.98 11.65 -41.05
C GLN A 467 -21.44 12.65 -42.09
N GLY A 468 -20.23 13.16 -41.87
CA GLY A 468 -19.61 14.11 -42.78
C GLY A 468 -19.24 13.52 -44.16
N LYS A 469 -19.14 14.39 -45.17
CA LYS A 469 -18.74 14.06 -46.55
C LYS A 469 -17.33 14.56 -46.88
N VAL A 470 -16.86 15.59 -46.20
CA VAL A 470 -15.48 16.10 -46.27
C VAL A 470 -14.60 15.37 -45.27
N ASP A 471 -15.12 15.12 -44.06
CA ASP A 471 -14.52 14.20 -43.09
C ASP A 471 -15.58 13.21 -42.58
N THR A 472 -15.45 11.94 -42.97
CA THR A 472 -16.38 10.86 -42.62
C THR A 472 -16.22 10.37 -41.17
N THR A 473 -15.21 10.82 -40.44
CA THR A 473 -15.03 10.48 -39.01
C THR A 473 -15.87 11.37 -38.09
N ILE A 474 -16.31 12.53 -38.59
CA ILE A 474 -17.06 13.53 -37.84
C ILE A 474 -18.56 13.42 -38.17
N TYR A 475 -19.40 13.60 -37.17
CA TYR A 475 -20.84 13.77 -37.33
C TYR A 475 -21.23 15.23 -37.13
N TYR A 476 -22.28 15.65 -37.82
CA TYR A 476 -22.79 17.01 -37.81
C TYR A 476 -24.29 17.01 -37.54
N SER A 477 -24.74 18.01 -36.79
CA SER A 477 -26.14 18.30 -36.52
C SER A 477 -26.63 19.48 -37.35
N CYS A 478 -27.86 19.37 -37.85
CA CYS A 478 -28.57 20.45 -38.53
C CYS A 478 -29.65 21.05 -37.62
N TYR A 479 -29.71 22.39 -37.57
CA TYR A 479 -30.78 23.14 -36.91
C TYR A 479 -31.01 24.46 -37.64
N HIS A 480 -32.22 24.67 -38.17
CA HIS A 480 -32.65 25.83 -38.95
C HIS A 480 -31.64 26.24 -40.05
N GLY A 481 -31.18 25.26 -40.83
CA GLY A 481 -30.17 25.45 -41.88
C GLY A 481 -28.72 25.61 -41.41
N ALA A 482 -28.47 25.79 -40.10
CA ALA A 482 -27.13 25.87 -39.55
C ALA A 482 -26.55 24.47 -39.28
N LEU A 483 -25.37 24.20 -39.86
CA LEU A 483 -24.58 23.01 -39.60
C LEU A 483 -23.61 23.26 -38.42
N LYS A 484 -23.61 22.36 -37.44
CA LYS A 484 -22.71 22.32 -36.27
C LYS A 484 -22.10 20.91 -36.18
N MET A 485 -20.90 20.75 -35.62
CA MET A 485 -20.43 19.40 -35.29
C MET A 485 -21.20 18.83 -34.09
N ALA A 486 -21.50 17.54 -34.16
CA ALA A 486 -22.10 16.76 -33.08
C ALA A 486 -21.03 16.29 -32.08
N GLY A 487 -21.32 16.42 -30.78
CA GLY A 487 -20.47 15.89 -29.72
C GLY A 487 -20.64 14.37 -29.52
N GLU A 488 -19.85 13.79 -28.61
CA GLU A 488 -19.91 12.35 -28.32
C GLU A 488 -21.30 11.91 -27.85
N LEU A 489 -21.93 12.67 -26.94
CA LEU A 489 -23.30 12.38 -26.49
C LEU A 489 -24.35 12.56 -27.59
N ASP A 490 -24.18 13.48 -28.54
CA ASP A 490 -25.11 13.61 -29.67
C ASP A 490 -25.08 12.31 -30.51
N LYS A 491 -23.88 11.79 -30.80
CA LYS A 491 -23.67 10.52 -31.52
C LYS A 491 -24.19 9.32 -30.73
N PHE A 492 -23.87 9.23 -29.43
CA PHE A 492 -24.28 8.13 -28.54
C PHE A 492 -25.81 8.01 -28.43
N LEU A 493 -26.49 9.15 -28.27
CA LEU A 493 -27.94 9.22 -28.14
C LEU A 493 -28.67 9.08 -29.49
N GLY A 494 -27.96 9.21 -30.62
CA GLY A 494 -28.57 9.30 -31.94
C GLY A 494 -29.46 10.53 -32.13
N LYS A 495 -29.26 11.59 -31.31
CA LYS A 495 -30.02 12.84 -31.35
C LYS A 495 -29.15 14.03 -30.97
N ALA A 496 -29.19 15.09 -31.77
CA ALA A 496 -28.48 16.34 -31.49
C ALA A 496 -29.10 17.13 -30.32
N CYS A 497 -28.29 17.88 -29.57
CA CYS A 497 -28.74 18.93 -28.66
C CYS A 497 -28.71 20.33 -29.32
N ASN A 498 -29.90 20.92 -29.48
CA ASN A 498 -30.18 22.26 -29.99
C ASN A 498 -31.43 22.85 -29.29
N HIS A 499 -31.90 24.04 -29.69
CA HIS A 499 -33.11 24.66 -29.10
C HIS A 499 -34.43 23.92 -29.38
N GLY A 500 -34.54 23.18 -30.48
CA GLY A 500 -35.69 22.31 -30.76
C GLY A 500 -35.76 21.07 -29.85
N SER A 501 -34.61 20.65 -29.31
CA SER A 501 -34.47 19.49 -28.42
C SER A 501 -34.22 19.85 -26.95
N GLU A 502 -34.42 21.11 -26.55
CA GLU A 502 -34.12 21.58 -25.19
C GLU A 502 -35.00 20.88 -24.13
N GLY A 503 -34.40 20.48 -23.01
CA GLY A 503 -35.08 19.74 -21.94
C GLY A 503 -34.59 18.30 -21.77
N TYR A 504 -35.43 17.46 -21.16
CA TYR A 504 -35.08 16.08 -20.81
C TYR A 504 -35.38 15.09 -21.94
N TYR A 505 -34.43 14.20 -22.22
CA TYR A 505 -34.54 13.10 -23.17
C TYR A 505 -34.22 11.77 -22.48
N LYS A 506 -35.16 10.82 -22.55
CA LYS A 506 -34.96 9.46 -22.04
C LYS A 506 -34.39 8.58 -23.15
N TYR A 507 -33.19 8.06 -22.92
CA TYR A 507 -32.53 7.11 -23.80
C TYR A 507 -32.37 5.79 -23.05
N GLN A 508 -33.06 4.75 -23.55
CA GLN A 508 -33.14 3.44 -22.89
C GLN A 508 -33.62 3.62 -21.43
N ASN A 509 -32.88 3.17 -20.41
CA ASN A 509 -33.25 3.34 -19.00
C ASN A 509 -32.58 4.56 -18.32
N SER A 510 -31.89 5.43 -19.05
CA SER A 510 -31.20 6.61 -18.49
C SER A 510 -31.75 7.93 -19.03
N LEU A 511 -31.58 9.01 -18.27
CA LEU A 511 -32.06 10.35 -18.61
C LEU A 511 -30.91 11.31 -18.90
N PHE A 512 -31.08 12.14 -19.93
CA PHE A 512 -30.15 13.18 -20.35
C PHE A 512 -30.89 14.51 -20.43
N TYR A 513 -30.18 15.62 -20.20
CA TYR A 513 -30.72 16.98 -20.34
C TYR A 513 -29.94 17.75 -21.40
N CYS A 514 -30.64 18.33 -22.36
CA CYS A 514 -30.11 19.26 -23.35
C CYS A 514 -30.39 20.70 -22.91
N ASN A 515 -29.33 21.51 -22.79
CA ASN A 515 -29.42 22.94 -22.47
C ASN A 515 -29.38 23.83 -23.74
N ALA A 516 -29.97 23.33 -24.83
CA ALA A 516 -29.85 23.84 -26.20
C ALA A 516 -28.45 23.92 -26.82
N ALA A 517 -27.38 23.58 -26.09
CA ALA A 517 -26.00 23.63 -26.59
C ALA A 517 -25.23 22.30 -26.48
N GLN A 518 -25.46 21.52 -25.43
CA GLN A 518 -24.85 20.21 -25.16
C GLN A 518 -25.81 19.31 -24.34
N TRP A 519 -25.75 18.00 -24.57
CA TRP A 519 -26.32 17.03 -23.64
C TRP A 519 -25.48 16.94 -22.36
N LYS A 520 -26.12 16.60 -21.25
CA LYS A 520 -25.50 16.11 -20.02
C LYS A 520 -26.27 14.91 -19.49
N TYR A 521 -25.59 13.95 -18.88
CA TYR A 521 -26.25 12.90 -18.10
C TYR A 521 -27.01 13.52 -16.91
N SER A 522 -28.21 13.04 -16.61
CA SER A 522 -29.04 13.52 -15.50
C SER A 522 -29.12 12.46 -14.39
N SER A 523 -28.25 12.60 -13.40
CA SER A 523 -28.24 11.78 -12.16
C SER A 523 -29.53 11.90 -11.35
N ASP A 524 -30.32 12.94 -11.58
CA ASP A 524 -31.41 13.36 -10.70
C ASP A 524 -32.74 12.64 -11.02
N SER A 525 -32.75 11.79 -12.06
CA SER A 525 -33.92 11.03 -12.50
C SER A 525 -33.51 9.70 -13.15
N LEU A 526 -32.85 8.86 -12.35
CA LEU A 526 -32.57 7.46 -12.69
C LEU A 526 -33.87 6.65 -12.73
N VAL A 527 -33.98 5.68 -13.65
CA VAL A 527 -35.05 4.68 -13.59
C VAL A 527 -34.76 3.72 -12.44
N THR A 528 -35.55 3.78 -11.37
CA THR A 528 -35.37 2.94 -10.18
C THR A 528 -36.67 2.24 -9.80
N GLU A 529 -36.62 0.93 -9.60
CA GLU A 529 -37.69 0.11 -9.02
C GLU A 529 -37.18 -0.56 -7.72
N THR A 530 -37.97 -1.44 -7.13
CA THR A 530 -37.53 -2.34 -6.04
C THR A 530 -37.95 -3.77 -6.34
N VAL A 531 -37.01 -4.72 -6.20
CA VAL A 531 -37.29 -6.16 -6.25
C VAL A 531 -37.29 -6.73 -4.83
N THR A 532 -38.21 -7.64 -4.55
CA THR A 532 -38.23 -8.45 -3.31
C THR A 532 -37.72 -9.84 -3.65
N ASP A 533 -36.91 -10.43 -2.78
CA ASP A 533 -36.56 -11.84 -2.82
C ASP A 533 -37.50 -12.61 -1.89
N GLU A 534 -38.46 -13.32 -2.49
CA GLU A 534 -39.51 -14.08 -1.78
C GLU A 534 -38.95 -15.24 -0.92
N ARG A 535 -37.63 -15.49 -0.94
CA ARG A 535 -36.94 -16.51 -0.13
C ARG A 535 -36.50 -16.01 1.24
N ASP A 536 -36.29 -14.70 1.41
CA ASP A 536 -35.82 -14.09 2.67
C ASP A 536 -36.43 -12.71 3.00
N ASP A 537 -37.46 -12.28 2.25
CA ASP A 537 -38.09 -10.95 2.31
C ASP A 537 -37.13 -9.76 2.02
N SER A 538 -35.89 -10.01 1.59
CA SER A 538 -34.91 -8.94 1.30
C SER A 538 -35.39 -8.08 0.12
N LYS A 539 -35.35 -6.75 0.32
CA LYS A 539 -35.75 -5.77 -0.70
C LYS A 539 -34.54 -5.00 -1.18
N TYR A 540 -34.35 -5.00 -2.49
CA TYR A 540 -33.22 -4.38 -3.17
C TYR A 540 -33.71 -3.32 -4.13
N LYS A 541 -33.06 -2.15 -4.13
CA LYS A 541 -33.27 -1.15 -5.17
C LYS A 541 -32.67 -1.61 -6.49
N THR A 542 -33.33 -1.28 -7.58
CA THR A 542 -32.80 -1.45 -8.94
C THR A 542 -32.49 -0.11 -9.57
N VAL A 543 -31.61 -0.11 -10.56
CA VAL A 543 -31.20 1.08 -11.31
C VAL A 543 -31.02 0.76 -12.79
N GLY A 544 -31.58 1.63 -13.63
CA GLY A 544 -31.54 1.54 -15.08
C GLY A 544 -30.31 2.23 -15.68
N ILE A 545 -29.41 1.45 -16.28
CA ILE A 545 -28.17 1.94 -16.88
C ILE A 545 -28.11 1.45 -18.32
N GLY A 546 -28.28 2.35 -19.29
CA GLY A 546 -28.43 1.99 -20.70
C GLY A 546 -29.59 1.02 -20.91
N THR A 547 -29.34 -0.10 -21.59
CA THR A 547 -30.31 -1.17 -21.82
C THR A 547 -30.59 -2.02 -20.59
N GLN A 548 -29.69 -2.03 -19.60
CA GLN A 548 -29.71 -2.95 -18.47
C GLN A 548 -30.47 -2.38 -17.26
N ILE A 549 -30.95 -3.28 -16.40
CA ILE A 549 -31.49 -2.95 -15.08
C ILE A 549 -30.72 -3.78 -14.05
N TRP A 550 -29.91 -3.11 -13.24
CA TRP A 550 -29.04 -3.72 -12.24
C TRP A 550 -29.65 -3.58 -10.84
N MET A 551 -29.33 -4.48 -9.91
CA MET A 551 -29.46 -4.19 -8.48
C MET A 551 -28.40 -3.14 -8.07
N ALA A 552 -28.83 -2.09 -7.38
CA ALA A 552 -27.92 -1.09 -6.79
C ALA A 552 -27.28 -1.58 -5.48
N GLU A 553 -27.86 -2.62 -4.88
CA GLU A 553 -27.43 -3.26 -3.64
C GLU A 553 -26.90 -4.67 -3.92
N ASN A 554 -25.96 -5.15 -3.10
CA ASN A 554 -25.44 -6.51 -3.22
C ASN A 554 -26.41 -7.51 -2.57
N LEU A 555 -26.47 -8.72 -3.11
CA LEU A 555 -27.38 -9.78 -2.66
C LEU A 555 -27.12 -10.15 -1.18
N LYS A 556 -28.21 -10.34 -0.42
CA LYS A 556 -28.22 -10.62 1.02
C LYS A 556 -28.69 -12.03 1.39
N LEU A 557 -29.26 -12.78 0.45
CA LEU A 557 -29.77 -14.14 0.63
C LEU A 557 -28.74 -15.05 1.31
N LYS A 558 -29.06 -15.59 2.48
CA LYS A 558 -28.21 -16.53 3.22
C LYS A 558 -28.25 -17.93 2.62
N THR A 559 -27.08 -18.53 2.46
CA THR A 559 -26.89 -19.91 1.97
C THR A 559 -25.81 -20.62 2.79
N ASP A 560 -25.70 -21.95 2.67
CA ASP A 560 -24.64 -22.76 3.32
C ASP A 560 -23.22 -22.42 2.85
N SER A 561 -23.07 -21.56 1.83
CA SER A 561 -21.79 -21.17 1.24
C SER A 561 -21.73 -19.66 0.97
N SER A 562 -22.36 -18.85 1.82
CA SER A 562 -22.23 -17.39 1.78
C SER A 562 -22.03 -16.77 3.17
N TRP A 563 -21.09 -15.84 3.27
CA TRP A 563 -20.61 -15.26 4.53
C TRP A 563 -20.78 -13.75 4.56
N CYS A 564 -20.88 -13.18 5.77
CA CYS A 564 -20.64 -11.75 5.96
C CYS A 564 -19.13 -11.49 5.95
N TYR A 565 -18.69 -10.28 5.59
CA TYR A 565 -17.27 -9.93 5.71
C TYR A 565 -16.82 -10.05 7.18
N GLN A 566 -15.73 -10.79 7.44
CA GLN A 566 -15.26 -11.18 8.78
C GLN A 566 -16.29 -11.95 9.63
N ASP A 567 -17.27 -12.62 9.02
CA ASP A 567 -18.36 -13.35 9.70
C ASP A 567 -19.20 -12.49 10.68
N HIS A 568 -19.12 -11.15 10.56
CA HIS A 568 -19.91 -10.22 11.36
C HIS A 568 -21.25 -9.89 10.67
N ASP A 569 -22.39 -10.23 11.29
CA ASP A 569 -23.73 -10.02 10.67
C ASP A 569 -23.99 -8.58 10.21
N ALA A 570 -23.52 -7.57 10.96
CA ALA A 570 -23.65 -6.15 10.57
C ALA A 570 -22.94 -5.79 9.24
N ASN A 571 -21.95 -6.58 8.82
CA ASN A 571 -21.32 -6.42 7.51
C ASN A 571 -22.19 -6.97 6.37
N CYS A 572 -23.10 -7.92 6.63
CA CYS A 572 -24.07 -8.36 5.61
C CYS A 572 -25.09 -7.27 5.27
N ASP A 573 -25.56 -6.50 6.25
CA ASP A 573 -26.46 -5.36 6.00
C ASP A 573 -25.79 -4.26 5.17
N LYS A 574 -24.50 -4.05 5.40
CA LYS A 574 -23.64 -3.00 4.80
C LYS A 574 -23.14 -3.37 3.40
N TYR A 575 -22.72 -4.61 3.18
CA TYR A 575 -22.00 -5.05 1.97
C TYR A 575 -22.72 -6.10 1.13
N GLY A 576 -23.82 -6.68 1.60
CA GLY A 576 -24.32 -7.97 1.10
C GLY A 576 -23.46 -9.13 1.60
N ARG A 577 -23.71 -10.35 1.10
CA ARG A 577 -22.88 -11.53 1.41
C ARG A 577 -21.80 -11.75 0.36
N LEU A 578 -20.73 -12.43 0.78
CA LEU A 578 -19.73 -13.03 -0.10
C LEU A 578 -20.15 -14.47 -0.40
N TYR A 579 -20.40 -14.81 -1.67
CA TYR A 579 -20.90 -16.10 -2.12
C TYR A 579 -19.77 -16.92 -2.73
N GLN A 580 -19.57 -18.15 -2.24
CA GLN A 580 -18.62 -19.09 -2.85
C GLN A 580 -19.05 -19.43 -4.27
N TRP A 581 -18.17 -19.29 -5.26
CA TRP A 581 -18.59 -19.45 -6.65
C TRP A 581 -19.11 -20.87 -6.94
N ASN A 582 -18.33 -21.91 -6.62
CA ASN A 582 -18.76 -23.30 -6.80
C ASN A 582 -19.89 -23.76 -5.85
N GLY A 583 -20.21 -22.98 -4.82
CA GLY A 583 -21.30 -23.25 -3.88
C GLY A 583 -22.65 -22.66 -4.29
N ASN A 584 -22.66 -21.58 -5.07
CA ASN A 584 -23.84 -20.73 -5.32
C ASN A 584 -24.03 -20.26 -6.77
N VAL A 585 -23.05 -20.44 -7.66
CA VAL A 585 -23.08 -19.93 -9.05
C VAL A 585 -22.70 -21.04 -10.03
N GLY A 586 -21.52 -21.64 -9.84
CA GLY A 586 -21.07 -22.82 -10.56
C GLY A 586 -21.65 -24.13 -10.05
N ALA A 587 -21.39 -25.21 -10.79
CA ALA A 587 -21.66 -26.63 -10.49
C ALA A 587 -23.13 -27.06 -10.26
N LYS A 588 -23.93 -26.29 -9.51
CA LYS A 588 -25.35 -26.59 -9.25
C LYS A 588 -26.30 -26.04 -10.33
N GLY A 589 -25.93 -24.92 -10.96
CA GLY A 589 -26.79 -24.23 -11.94
C GLY A 589 -28.03 -23.55 -11.33
N GLU A 590 -28.10 -23.43 -10.01
CA GLU A 590 -29.19 -22.76 -9.30
C GLU A 590 -28.98 -21.24 -9.35
N ASN A 591 -29.99 -20.51 -9.82
CA ASN A 591 -29.93 -19.06 -9.85
C ASN A 591 -30.15 -18.47 -8.44
N VAL A 592 -29.07 -18.02 -7.81
CA VAL A 592 -29.10 -17.44 -6.46
C VAL A 592 -29.73 -16.04 -6.44
N CYS A 593 -29.89 -15.37 -7.58
CA CYS A 593 -30.58 -14.08 -7.70
C CYS A 593 -32.12 -14.20 -7.57
N PRO A 594 -32.85 -13.09 -7.32
CA PRO A 594 -34.31 -13.08 -7.25
C PRO A 594 -34.98 -13.46 -8.58
N GLU A 595 -36.28 -13.79 -8.57
CA GLU A 595 -37.00 -14.16 -9.80
C GLU A 595 -36.99 -13.03 -10.84
N GLY A 596 -36.64 -13.36 -12.09
CA GLY A 596 -36.46 -12.38 -13.18
C GLY A 596 -35.12 -11.62 -13.15
N PHE A 597 -34.15 -12.07 -12.34
CA PHE A 597 -32.79 -11.55 -12.30
C PHE A 597 -31.77 -12.69 -12.27
N HIS A 598 -30.62 -12.54 -12.93
CA HIS A 598 -29.53 -13.52 -12.95
C HIS A 598 -28.21 -12.97 -12.39
N VAL A 599 -27.28 -13.89 -12.10
CA VAL A 599 -25.87 -13.57 -11.81
C VAL A 599 -25.20 -13.13 -13.12
N PRO A 600 -24.60 -11.92 -13.20
CA PRO A 600 -24.09 -11.37 -14.45
C PRO A 600 -23.07 -12.27 -15.16
N SER A 601 -23.02 -12.20 -16.49
CA SER A 601 -21.88 -12.67 -17.28
C SER A 601 -20.90 -11.53 -17.58
N SER A 602 -19.72 -11.86 -18.09
CA SER A 602 -18.74 -10.89 -18.56
C SER A 602 -19.29 -10.03 -19.71
N LYS A 603 -20.22 -10.57 -20.52
CA LYS A 603 -20.92 -9.80 -21.56
C LYS A 603 -21.77 -8.68 -20.97
N ASP A 604 -22.35 -8.89 -19.79
CA ASP A 604 -23.17 -7.89 -19.10
C ASP A 604 -22.31 -6.78 -18.50
N TRP A 605 -21.14 -7.13 -17.95
CA TRP A 605 -20.13 -6.17 -17.51
C TRP A 605 -19.54 -5.37 -18.68
N GLU A 606 -19.23 -5.99 -19.82
CA GLU A 606 -18.78 -5.25 -21.00
C GLU A 606 -19.89 -4.36 -21.61
N THR A 607 -21.15 -4.74 -21.47
CA THR A 607 -22.30 -3.88 -21.86
C THR A 607 -22.38 -2.64 -20.95
N LEU A 608 -22.23 -2.82 -19.63
CA LEU A 608 -22.15 -1.71 -18.66
C LEU A 608 -20.95 -0.80 -18.94
N LYS A 609 -19.77 -1.37 -19.18
CA LYS A 609 -18.55 -0.61 -19.53
C LYS A 609 -18.70 0.17 -20.84
N SER A 610 -19.34 -0.43 -21.86
CA SER A 610 -19.63 0.23 -23.13
C SER A 610 -20.54 1.45 -22.95
N PHE A 611 -21.61 1.33 -22.14
CA PHE A 611 -22.46 2.47 -21.77
C PHE A 611 -21.66 3.56 -21.04
N VAL A 612 -20.89 3.18 -20.02
CA VAL A 612 -20.11 4.12 -19.21
C VAL A 612 -19.10 4.89 -20.08
N ASN A 613 -18.34 4.19 -20.93
CA ASN A 613 -17.33 4.80 -21.78
C ASN A 613 -17.95 5.73 -22.84
N GLY A 614 -19.13 5.39 -23.37
CA GLY A 614 -19.86 6.22 -24.34
C GLY A 614 -20.51 7.48 -23.74
N VAL A 615 -20.58 7.59 -22.40
CA VAL A 615 -21.24 8.70 -21.70
C VAL A 615 -20.27 9.58 -20.89
N PHE A 616 -19.18 9.00 -20.37
CA PHE A 616 -18.31 9.66 -19.37
C PHE A 616 -16.82 9.74 -19.78
N ASP A 617 -16.45 9.44 -21.03
CA ASP A 617 -15.14 9.75 -21.65
C ASP A 617 -13.90 9.58 -20.73
N TRP A 618 -13.61 8.33 -20.36
CA TRP A 618 -12.46 7.91 -19.54
C TRP A 618 -12.38 8.45 -18.09
N ASP A 619 -13.48 8.98 -17.52
CA ASP A 619 -13.57 9.21 -16.07
C ASP A 619 -13.48 7.88 -15.28
N HIS A 620 -13.02 7.93 -14.03
CA HIS A 620 -12.73 6.70 -13.26
C HIS A 620 -14.02 5.90 -12.96
N TYR A 621 -14.03 4.57 -13.23
CA TYR A 621 -15.22 3.75 -12.90
C TYR A 621 -15.64 3.84 -11.42
N THR A 622 -14.69 3.99 -10.49
CA THR A 622 -14.99 4.21 -9.05
C THR A 622 -15.80 5.48 -8.80
N ARG A 623 -15.58 6.53 -9.59
CA ARG A 623 -16.31 7.79 -9.49
C ARG A 623 -17.74 7.69 -10.04
N ILE A 624 -17.92 6.95 -11.13
CA ILE A 624 -19.20 6.80 -11.84
C ILE A 624 -20.11 5.75 -11.18
N LEU A 625 -19.55 4.58 -10.86
CA LEU A 625 -20.24 3.39 -10.37
C LEU A 625 -20.10 3.18 -8.86
N GLY A 626 -19.09 3.76 -8.23
CA GLY A 626 -18.81 3.58 -6.81
C GLY A 626 -19.75 4.38 -5.90
N ALA A 627 -20.18 3.75 -4.81
CA ALA A 627 -21.02 4.35 -3.79
C ALA A 627 -20.29 5.48 -3.05
N LYS A 628 -21.05 6.52 -2.70
CA LYS A 628 -20.62 7.72 -1.93
C LYS A 628 -20.06 7.43 -0.53
N LYS A 629 -20.17 6.19 -0.05
CA LYS A 629 -19.73 5.70 1.27
C LYS A 629 -19.30 4.23 1.18
N GLY A 630 -18.57 3.75 2.19
CA GLY A 630 -18.07 2.37 2.25
C GLY A 630 -16.72 2.14 1.59
N TRP A 631 -16.10 3.22 1.09
CA TRP A 631 -14.69 3.30 0.69
C TRP A 631 -14.02 4.25 1.70
N GLU A 632 -13.09 3.76 2.53
CA GLU A 632 -12.61 4.55 3.68
C GLU A 632 -11.65 5.67 3.28
N LYS A 633 -11.84 6.85 3.88
CA LYS A 633 -10.91 7.98 3.75
C LYS A 633 -9.73 7.80 4.70
N ARG A 634 -8.55 7.47 4.16
CA ARG A 634 -7.28 7.44 4.93
C ARG A 634 -6.14 8.31 4.32
N THR A 635 -6.37 8.95 3.17
CA THR A 635 -5.40 9.83 2.48
C THR A 635 -6.07 10.98 1.75
N GLU A 636 -5.34 12.07 1.52
CA GLU A 636 -5.82 13.28 0.83
C GLU A 636 -5.99 13.08 -0.69
N TRP A 637 -5.31 12.09 -1.28
CA TRP A 637 -5.32 11.76 -2.72
C TRP A 637 -6.57 10.99 -3.20
N TYR A 638 -7.67 11.03 -2.45
CA TYR A 638 -8.89 10.28 -2.78
C TYR A 638 -9.77 11.05 -3.78
N ILE A 639 -9.83 10.55 -5.01
CA ILE A 639 -10.82 10.97 -6.01
C ILE A 639 -12.21 10.55 -5.52
N GLY A 640 -13.19 11.44 -5.61
CA GLY A 640 -14.53 11.22 -5.07
C GLY A 640 -15.31 10.12 -5.77
N ASN A 641 -16.06 9.33 -5.00
CA ASN A 641 -17.14 8.49 -5.52
C ASN A 641 -18.42 9.33 -5.63
N ASP A 642 -18.76 9.77 -6.84
CA ASP A 642 -19.92 10.64 -7.12
C ASP A 642 -21.21 9.85 -7.44
N ASP A 643 -21.10 8.53 -7.68
CA ASP A 643 -22.20 7.60 -7.93
C ASP A 643 -23.19 8.11 -8.99
N PHE A 644 -22.66 8.62 -10.11
CA PHE A 644 -23.40 9.38 -11.12
C PHE A 644 -24.58 8.62 -11.72
N VAL A 645 -24.46 7.30 -11.89
CA VAL A 645 -25.51 6.43 -12.45
C VAL A 645 -26.27 5.64 -11.39
N GLY A 646 -26.03 5.90 -10.09
CA GLY A 646 -26.70 5.25 -8.96
C GLY A 646 -26.46 3.73 -8.86
N PHE A 647 -25.34 3.24 -9.39
CA PHE A 647 -24.96 1.84 -9.27
C PHE A 647 -24.61 1.49 -7.83
N SER A 648 -24.02 2.40 -7.05
CA SER A 648 -23.68 2.20 -5.64
C SER A 648 -22.81 0.96 -5.36
N ALA A 649 -21.73 0.76 -6.12
CA ALA A 649 -20.73 -0.26 -5.82
C ALA A 649 -19.94 0.06 -4.55
N ILE A 650 -19.91 -0.89 -3.60
CA ILE A 650 -19.24 -0.72 -2.30
C ILE A 650 -18.01 -1.65 -2.22
N ALA A 651 -16.93 -1.18 -1.59
CA ALA A 651 -15.71 -1.96 -1.37
C ALA A 651 -15.90 -3.03 -0.27
N SER A 652 -16.61 -4.08 -0.65
CA SER A 652 -16.99 -5.25 0.14
C SER A 652 -15.85 -6.25 0.40
N GLY A 653 -14.69 -6.05 -0.23
CA GLY A 653 -13.58 -7.01 -0.17
C GLY A 653 -13.91 -8.36 -0.80
N VAL A 654 -13.12 -9.37 -0.44
CA VAL A 654 -13.21 -10.75 -0.92
C VAL A 654 -12.97 -11.73 0.23
N ARG A 655 -13.43 -12.97 0.08
CA ARG A 655 -13.02 -14.10 0.92
C ARG A 655 -12.32 -15.13 0.05
N ASP A 656 -11.08 -15.47 0.38
CA ASP A 656 -10.20 -16.25 -0.49
C ASP A 656 -10.48 -17.76 -0.46
N SER A 657 -9.70 -18.50 -1.25
CA SER A 657 -9.77 -19.97 -1.37
C SER A 657 -9.42 -20.73 -0.07
N SER A 658 -8.79 -20.07 0.90
CA SER A 658 -8.50 -20.59 2.24
C SER A 658 -9.51 -20.14 3.31
N GLY A 659 -10.43 -19.24 2.94
CA GLY A 659 -11.45 -18.66 3.81
C GLY A 659 -11.02 -17.40 4.55
N GLN A 660 -9.89 -16.79 4.21
CA GLN A 660 -9.43 -15.51 4.77
C GLN A 660 -10.14 -14.33 4.09
N TYR A 661 -10.36 -13.24 4.82
CA TYR A 661 -10.99 -12.01 4.32
C TYR A 661 -9.93 -10.97 3.94
N ALA A 662 -10.09 -10.30 2.80
CA ALA A 662 -9.17 -9.30 2.29
C ALA A 662 -9.88 -8.10 1.63
N ASP A 663 -9.14 -7.00 1.48
CA ASP A 663 -9.47 -5.83 0.65
C ASP A 663 -10.75 -5.03 0.99
N GLU A 664 -11.25 -5.12 2.23
CA GLU A 664 -12.29 -4.19 2.73
C GLU A 664 -11.89 -2.74 2.46
N PHE A 665 -12.86 -1.90 2.08
CA PHE A 665 -12.69 -0.45 1.85
C PHE A 665 -11.82 -0.01 0.66
N ASP A 666 -11.07 -0.91 0.03
CA ASP A 666 -10.15 -0.62 -1.07
C ASP A 666 -10.54 -1.30 -2.40
N VAL A 667 -11.26 -2.43 -2.37
CA VAL A 667 -11.74 -3.12 -3.59
C VAL A 667 -13.19 -3.63 -3.45
N ALA A 668 -13.97 -3.45 -4.53
CA ALA A 668 -15.25 -4.12 -4.74
C ALA A 668 -15.07 -5.31 -5.68
N TYR A 669 -15.46 -6.52 -5.27
CA TYR A 669 -15.36 -7.75 -6.07
C TYR A 669 -16.74 -8.34 -6.38
N PHE A 670 -17.01 -8.55 -7.66
CA PHE A 670 -18.28 -9.04 -8.19
C PHE A 670 -18.12 -10.36 -8.94
N CYS A 671 -18.91 -11.37 -8.56
CA CYS A 671 -18.90 -12.67 -9.22
C CYS A 671 -19.53 -12.61 -10.63
N THR A 672 -19.03 -13.44 -11.56
CA THR A 672 -19.74 -13.74 -12.82
C THR A 672 -20.01 -15.23 -12.99
N THR A 673 -20.76 -15.57 -14.04
CA THR A 673 -21.03 -16.95 -14.47
C THR A 673 -19.92 -17.57 -15.35
N ASP A 674 -19.01 -16.77 -15.91
CA ASP A 674 -17.95 -17.25 -16.81
C ASP A 674 -16.84 -18.00 -16.05
N HIS A 675 -16.44 -19.16 -16.56
CA HIS A 675 -15.48 -20.04 -15.87
C HIS A 675 -14.69 -20.95 -16.81
N THR A 676 -13.59 -21.46 -16.26
CA THR A 676 -12.80 -22.58 -16.79
C THR A 676 -13.06 -23.82 -15.93
N ASP A 677 -12.33 -24.92 -16.15
CA ASP A 677 -12.40 -26.12 -15.30
C ASP A 677 -11.89 -25.89 -13.85
N SER A 678 -11.17 -24.78 -13.57
CA SER A 678 -10.52 -24.54 -12.27
C SER A 678 -10.62 -23.11 -11.73
N THR A 679 -10.90 -22.12 -12.59
CA THR A 679 -11.05 -20.70 -12.25
C THR A 679 -12.38 -20.14 -12.75
N TYR A 680 -12.75 -18.96 -12.28
CA TYR A 680 -13.88 -18.18 -12.78
C TYR A 680 -13.54 -16.69 -12.83
N THR A 681 -14.30 -15.92 -13.63
CA THR A 681 -14.08 -14.47 -13.75
C THR A 681 -14.74 -13.73 -12.60
N VAL A 682 -13.96 -12.85 -11.95
CA VAL A 682 -14.43 -11.86 -10.98
C VAL A 682 -14.17 -10.47 -11.55
N TYR A 683 -15.20 -9.64 -11.67
CA TYR A 683 -14.98 -8.22 -11.96
C TYR A 683 -14.61 -7.49 -10.67
N LYS A 684 -13.44 -6.86 -10.67
CA LYS A 684 -12.99 -6.01 -9.56
C LYS A 684 -12.97 -4.54 -9.97
N MET A 685 -13.20 -3.68 -8.99
CA MET A 685 -13.04 -2.24 -9.12
C MET A 685 -12.24 -1.72 -7.92
N GLN A 686 -11.09 -1.10 -8.17
CA GLN A 686 -10.11 -0.74 -7.14
C GLN A 686 -10.03 0.77 -6.94
N LYS A 687 -10.03 1.21 -5.68
CA LYS A 687 -10.16 2.61 -5.22
C LYS A 687 -9.27 3.64 -5.93
N TYR A 688 -8.03 3.26 -6.24
CA TYR A 688 -7.01 4.16 -6.80
C TYR A 688 -6.72 3.92 -8.29
N LEU A 689 -7.40 2.98 -8.93
CA LEU A 689 -7.22 2.66 -10.35
C LEU A 689 -8.44 3.12 -11.16
N PRO A 690 -8.26 3.59 -12.40
CA PRO A 690 -9.39 3.97 -13.27
C PRO A 690 -10.11 2.75 -13.87
N ASN A 691 -9.77 1.51 -13.48
CA ASN A 691 -10.19 0.28 -14.14
C ASN A 691 -11.37 -0.43 -13.45
N LEU A 692 -12.25 -0.99 -14.28
CA LEU A 692 -13.20 -2.07 -13.96
C LEU A 692 -12.81 -3.25 -14.85
N GLU A 693 -12.23 -4.29 -14.27
CA GLU A 693 -11.57 -5.37 -15.01
C GLU A 693 -11.95 -6.76 -14.47
N GLY A 694 -12.19 -7.69 -15.38
CA GLY A 694 -12.37 -9.11 -15.07
C GLY A 694 -11.02 -9.79 -14.84
N VAL A 695 -10.88 -10.51 -13.74
CA VAL A 695 -9.69 -11.30 -13.39
C VAL A 695 -10.09 -12.73 -13.00
N GLU A 696 -9.19 -13.69 -13.23
CA GLU A 696 -9.41 -15.07 -12.79
C GLU A 696 -9.28 -15.20 -11.26
N SER A 697 -10.21 -15.95 -10.66
CA SER A 697 -10.17 -16.34 -9.25
C SER A 697 -10.40 -17.86 -9.11
N PRO A 698 -9.83 -18.54 -8.08
CA PRO A 698 -10.10 -19.95 -7.84
C PRO A 698 -11.57 -20.18 -7.48
N GLN A 699 -12.22 -21.18 -8.06
CA GLN A 699 -13.67 -21.45 -7.90
C GLN A 699 -14.19 -21.61 -6.46
N ASN A 700 -13.32 -21.80 -5.48
CA ASN A 700 -13.64 -21.90 -4.06
C ASN A 700 -13.47 -20.59 -3.27
N SER A 701 -13.07 -19.48 -3.90
CA SER A 701 -13.18 -18.13 -3.32
C SER A 701 -14.62 -17.62 -3.35
N ALA A 702 -14.88 -16.49 -2.69
CA ALA A 702 -16.19 -15.87 -2.57
C ALA A 702 -16.15 -14.35 -2.73
N CYS A 703 -17.05 -13.84 -3.59
CA CYS A 703 -17.21 -12.44 -3.98
C CYS A 703 -18.66 -11.99 -3.75
N THR A 704 -18.94 -10.68 -3.85
CA THR A 704 -20.33 -10.21 -3.79
C THR A 704 -21.06 -10.50 -5.10
N ILE A 705 -22.37 -10.77 -5.01
CA ILE A 705 -23.25 -10.91 -6.16
C ILE A 705 -24.11 -9.66 -6.28
N ARG A 706 -24.23 -9.16 -7.51
CA ARG A 706 -25.04 -8.00 -7.86
C ARG A 706 -25.82 -8.33 -9.11
N CYS A 707 -27.09 -8.69 -8.94
CA CYS A 707 -27.88 -9.28 -9.99
C CYS A 707 -28.31 -8.25 -11.04
N ILE A 708 -28.59 -8.75 -12.24
CA ILE A 708 -29.08 -8.00 -13.40
C ILE A 708 -30.39 -8.63 -13.86
N LYS A 709 -31.35 -7.82 -14.31
CA LYS A 709 -32.68 -8.26 -14.77
C LYS A 709 -32.58 -9.01 -16.10
N ASP A 710 -33.42 -10.02 -16.28
CA ASP A 710 -33.55 -10.86 -17.49
C ASP A 710 -34.15 -10.10 -18.71
#